data_AF-A0AAD3A9G9-F1
#
_entry.id   AF-A0AAD3A9G9-F1
#
_cell.length_a   1.000
_cell.length_b   1.000
_cell.length_c   1.000
_cell.angle_alpha   90.00
_cell.angle_beta   90.00
_cell.angle_gamma   90.00
#
_symmetry.space_group_name_H-M   'P 1'
#
loop_
_entity.id
_entity.type
_entity.pdbx_description
1 polymer ?
#
loop_
_entity_poly.entity_id
_entity_poly.type
_entity_poly.pdbx_seq_one_letter_code
_entity_poly.pdbx_strand_id
1 'polypeptide(L)'
;MTNTSKTNKISKGLKNRHISVWASHGYYYDQNKFKWKWQRPNLFGTTEDLFTQTIVIPYLIPMLEHAGACVFTPRERDWQKHEVIIDNDDPNKGTSYLEINVNGNWERANTKGFARTKTIYNDGDNPFQQGSARMARSTKSKHPSLVSYQPNLPQAGRYAVYVSYQTVDKSVDDAEYIVYHKGQETAFRVNQQMGGGTWVYLGTFDFDAGSNQFNRVVVTNRSKKKRHFVTTDAVRFGGGMGNIQRGGSISGLPRTLEGSRYYAQWAGAPYSVYGGKGGQDDYSDDINARSKMTNWLAGGSVFAPSLPGLRVPLELALAVHSDAGYSADGKSLIGSLAICTTNFNDGRLNAGISRMTSKDFANDLLQNAVRDLSTNQRSWPKRYLWDRNYSETRLPEIPSAILETMSHQNFPDMILGQDPNFKFSFARSIYKTILRYINRQHGKSYVVQPLAPQDFRIEFTSKNKVKLSWSPQTDLKEETATPSSYNVYMATGTSGFDNGKNISKTSYSIELEPDVQYNFKITACNKGGESFPTETLSAYYSPLATQTVLVVNGFNRLSAPKVIDDELQQGFDLHADIGVAYEKTAGWAGYQAAFDKTRMGSLTETGLGYGGNELAGQFIAGNTFDYVVDHTAAIASSKKYNVASSSSQAVWSGEVKLTKYPCIDLILGLEKYEPYTVKYYKSFTPQMQTLLTDYANHGGAIMVSGSYIGSDMTFETERSFLNNVLKLSYTPSDSTISSNAVQGLGMNMTFYQTPNEDHYAAQSPEVLSPNPSAMCVMQYANGTSAAVAYKDNHYRCFTMGFPFECIIDQKKKGLLMQGILNYLLE
;
A
#
# COMPACT_ATOMS: atom_id res chain seq x y z
N MET A 1 -5.30 -20.85 3.65
CA MET A 1 -3.97 -20.91 2.99
C MET A 1 -2.85 -20.72 4.02
N THR A 2 -1.60 -21.01 3.69
CA THR A 2 -0.42 -20.67 4.51
C THR A 2 0.79 -20.42 3.61
N ASN A 3 1.45 -19.27 3.74
CA ASN A 3 2.75 -19.02 3.11
C ASN A 3 3.82 -19.83 3.86
N THR A 4 4.45 -20.79 3.18
CA THR A 4 5.49 -21.66 3.75
C THR A 4 6.91 -21.12 3.59
N SER A 5 7.09 -20.07 2.78
CA SER A 5 8.39 -19.38 2.66
C SER A 5 8.60 -18.32 3.75
N LYS A 6 7.55 -17.93 4.48
CA LYS A 6 7.65 -16.98 5.60
C LYS A 6 8.54 -17.51 6.72
N THR A 7 9.53 -16.72 7.14
CA THR A 7 10.60 -17.18 8.04
C THR A 7 10.33 -16.96 9.54
N ASN A 8 9.46 -16.03 9.92
CA ASN A 8 9.07 -15.81 11.31
C ASN A 8 7.85 -16.66 11.72
N LYS A 9 7.78 -16.98 13.02
CA LYS A 9 6.71 -17.82 13.59
C LYS A 9 5.70 -17.01 14.39
N ILE A 10 4.47 -16.98 13.91
CA ILE A 10 3.33 -16.35 14.60
C ILE A 10 2.62 -17.39 15.47
N SER A 11 2.48 -17.11 16.77
CA SER A 11 1.86 -18.03 17.73
C SER A 11 0.84 -17.39 18.66
N LYS A 12 0.85 -16.06 18.81
CA LYS A 12 -0.07 -15.25 19.63
C LYS A 12 -0.74 -14.12 18.82
N GLY A 13 -0.70 -14.22 17.49
CA GLY A 13 -1.41 -13.34 16.56
C GLY A 13 -2.78 -13.91 16.16
N LEU A 14 -3.08 -13.80 14.88
CA LEU A 14 -4.28 -14.25 14.18
C LEU A 14 -4.04 -15.47 13.26
N LYS A 15 -2.96 -16.22 13.48
CA LYS A 15 -2.67 -17.43 12.69
C LYS A 15 -3.87 -18.39 12.68
N ASN A 16 -4.25 -18.84 11.48
CA ASN A 16 -5.39 -19.72 11.19
C ASN A 16 -6.78 -19.10 11.46
N ARG A 17 -6.87 -17.77 11.64
CA ARG A 17 -8.14 -17.04 11.76
C ARG A 17 -8.56 -16.52 10.40
N HIS A 18 -9.85 -16.61 10.06
CA HIS A 18 -10.38 -16.12 8.79
C HIS A 18 -11.38 -15.00 9.06
N ILE A 19 -11.17 -13.85 8.43
CA ILE A 19 -11.87 -12.61 8.77
C ILE A 19 -12.39 -11.98 7.48
N SER A 20 -13.64 -11.52 7.49
CA SER A 20 -14.20 -10.71 6.42
C SER A 20 -14.09 -9.23 6.81
N VAL A 21 -13.38 -8.43 6.01
CA VAL A 21 -13.25 -6.98 6.21
C VAL A 21 -13.45 -6.29 4.88
N TRP A 22 -14.21 -5.19 4.86
CA TRP A 22 -14.37 -4.37 3.66
C TRP A 22 -14.38 -2.88 3.98
N ALA A 23 -13.90 -2.10 3.00
CA ALA A 23 -14.23 -0.69 2.88
C ALA A 23 -15.71 -0.53 2.52
N SER A 24 -16.25 0.67 2.63
CA SER A 24 -17.66 1.01 2.42
C SER A 24 -18.17 0.69 1.00
N HIS A 25 -19.15 1.43 0.54
CA HIS A 25 -19.81 1.30 -0.74
C HIS A 25 -18.85 1.49 -1.93
N GLY A 26 -19.33 1.18 -3.13
CA GLY A 26 -18.58 1.32 -4.37
C GLY A 26 -19.46 1.88 -5.48
N TYR A 27 -18.84 2.18 -6.62
CA TYR A 27 -19.53 2.68 -7.79
C TYR A 27 -20.61 1.69 -8.24
N TYR A 28 -21.84 2.17 -8.43
CA TYR A 28 -22.98 1.31 -8.76
C TYR A 28 -23.84 1.95 -9.85
N TYR A 29 -24.63 1.12 -10.53
CA TYR A 29 -25.58 1.54 -11.55
C TYR A 29 -26.93 1.91 -10.94
N ASP A 30 -27.32 3.17 -11.04
CA ASP A 30 -28.65 3.64 -10.65
C ASP A 30 -29.62 3.41 -11.81
N GLN A 31 -30.41 2.34 -11.68
CA GLN A 31 -31.42 1.92 -12.67
C GLN A 31 -32.45 3.02 -12.97
N ASN A 32 -32.84 3.82 -11.96
CA ASN A 32 -33.85 4.87 -12.13
C ASN A 32 -33.29 6.09 -12.87
N LYS A 33 -31.99 6.33 -12.75
CA LYS A 33 -31.29 7.47 -13.40
C LYS A 33 -30.50 7.07 -14.65
N PHE A 34 -30.54 5.78 -15.02
CA PHE A 34 -29.83 5.20 -16.15
C PHE A 34 -28.34 5.54 -16.20
N LYS A 35 -27.67 5.60 -15.03
CA LYS A 35 -26.26 5.98 -14.95
C LYS A 35 -25.51 5.30 -13.82
N TRP A 36 -24.22 5.13 -14.01
CA TRP A 36 -23.32 4.80 -12.91
C TRP A 36 -23.06 6.02 -12.02
N LYS A 37 -22.96 5.81 -10.70
CA LYS A 37 -22.71 6.88 -9.72
C LYS A 37 -22.12 6.36 -8.41
N TRP A 38 -21.52 7.29 -7.66
CA TRP A 38 -21.19 7.12 -6.24
C TRP A 38 -22.43 7.24 -5.37
N GLN A 39 -22.39 6.65 -4.17
CA GLN A 39 -23.50 6.75 -3.23
C GLN A 39 -23.57 8.14 -2.59
N ARG A 40 -22.42 8.71 -2.21
CA ARG A 40 -22.31 10.01 -1.56
C ARG A 40 -21.85 11.08 -2.55
N PRO A 41 -22.15 12.37 -2.29
CA PRO A 41 -21.59 13.46 -3.07
C PRO A 41 -20.07 13.55 -2.90
N ASN A 42 -19.40 14.09 -3.91
CA ASN A 42 -17.96 14.35 -3.87
C ASN A 42 -17.70 15.58 -3.00
N LEU A 43 -17.11 15.38 -1.83
CA LEU A 43 -16.75 16.42 -0.86
C LEU A 43 -15.28 16.31 -0.49
N PHE A 44 -14.60 17.44 -0.35
CA PHE A 44 -13.20 17.54 0.08
C PHE A 44 -12.26 16.63 -0.75
N GLY A 45 -12.53 16.61 -2.05
CA GLY A 45 -11.79 15.85 -3.05
C GLY A 45 -12.09 14.35 -3.14
N THR A 46 -12.98 13.80 -2.32
CA THR A 46 -13.28 12.35 -2.28
C THR A 46 -14.78 12.09 -2.09
N THR A 47 -15.16 10.81 -2.09
CA THR A 47 -16.42 10.30 -1.53
C THR A 47 -16.11 9.20 -0.52
N GLU A 48 -17.04 8.85 0.37
CA GLU A 48 -16.96 7.70 1.27
C GLU A 48 -16.53 6.40 0.53
N ASP A 49 -17.08 6.19 -0.67
CA ASP A 49 -16.86 5.01 -1.52
C ASP A 49 -15.37 4.82 -1.92
N LEU A 50 -14.64 5.93 -2.04
CA LEU A 50 -13.22 5.99 -2.39
C LEU A 50 -12.33 6.15 -1.15
N PHE A 51 -12.80 6.89 -0.15
CA PHE A 51 -12.02 7.26 1.02
C PHE A 51 -11.69 6.05 1.90
N THR A 52 -12.70 5.25 2.26
CA THR A 52 -12.58 4.19 3.27
C THR A 52 -11.60 3.09 2.86
N GLN A 53 -11.49 2.78 1.57
CA GLN A 53 -10.51 1.82 1.06
C GLN A 53 -9.06 2.28 1.25
N THR A 54 -8.80 3.59 1.35
CA THR A 54 -7.46 4.13 1.66
C THR A 54 -7.03 3.88 3.12
N ILE A 55 -7.94 3.42 3.98
CA ILE A 55 -7.65 2.92 5.33
C ILE A 55 -7.53 1.39 5.30
N VAL A 56 -8.47 0.73 4.62
CA VAL A 56 -8.61 -0.73 4.66
C VAL A 56 -7.50 -1.44 3.88
N ILE A 57 -7.28 -1.06 2.63
CA ILE A 57 -6.38 -1.77 1.70
C ILE A 57 -4.90 -1.58 2.07
N PRO A 58 -4.38 -0.35 2.22
CA PRO A 58 -2.94 -0.16 2.47
C PRO A 58 -2.51 -0.43 3.91
N TYR A 59 -3.44 -0.40 4.89
CA TYR A 59 -3.07 -0.52 6.31
C TYR A 59 -3.75 -1.69 7.02
N LEU A 60 -5.08 -1.72 7.09
CA LEU A 60 -5.78 -2.68 7.96
C LEU A 60 -5.59 -4.12 7.49
N ILE A 61 -5.79 -4.40 6.20
CA ILE A 61 -5.62 -5.76 5.68
C ILE A 61 -4.17 -6.25 5.86
N PRO A 62 -3.13 -5.48 5.48
CA PRO A 62 -1.74 -5.87 5.76
C PRO A 62 -1.48 -6.14 7.24
N MET A 63 -1.98 -5.33 8.18
CA MET A 63 -1.81 -5.58 9.62
C MET A 63 -2.43 -6.92 10.06
N LEU A 64 -3.61 -7.26 9.55
CA LEU A 64 -4.27 -8.52 9.87
C LEU A 64 -3.51 -9.72 9.28
N GLU A 65 -3.05 -9.62 8.02
CA GLU A 65 -2.28 -10.66 7.33
C GLU A 65 -0.88 -10.84 7.94
N HIS A 66 -0.23 -9.76 8.36
CA HIS A 66 1.06 -9.79 9.05
C HIS A 66 0.94 -10.40 10.45
N ALA A 67 -0.21 -10.26 11.10
CA ALA A 67 -0.58 -11.00 12.30
C ALA A 67 -1.02 -12.46 12.02
N GLY A 68 -1.08 -12.89 10.75
CA GLY A 68 -1.32 -14.28 10.35
C GLY A 68 -2.78 -14.62 9.99
N ALA A 69 -3.67 -13.63 9.92
CA ALA A 69 -5.04 -13.85 9.47
C ALA A 69 -5.10 -14.19 7.97
N CYS A 70 -6.11 -14.94 7.57
CA CYS A 70 -6.59 -15.01 6.19
C CYS A 70 -7.72 -13.99 6.04
N VAL A 71 -7.50 -12.94 5.25
CA VAL A 71 -8.49 -11.86 5.10
C VAL A 71 -9.25 -12.02 3.78
N PHE A 72 -10.57 -12.05 3.88
CA PHE A 72 -11.48 -11.97 2.75
C PHE A 72 -12.10 -10.57 2.67
N THR A 73 -12.31 -10.08 1.45
CA THR A 73 -13.04 -8.85 1.17
C THR A 73 -14.04 -9.10 0.05
N PRO A 74 -15.33 -8.74 0.21
CA PRO A 74 -16.34 -8.81 -0.84
C PRO A 74 -16.20 -7.78 -1.97
N ARG A 75 -15.16 -6.94 -1.93
CA ARG A 75 -14.74 -6.07 -3.06
C ARG A 75 -13.33 -6.45 -3.50
N GLU A 76 -13.04 -6.27 -4.79
CA GLU A 76 -11.68 -6.41 -5.32
C GLU A 76 -10.72 -5.48 -4.56
N ARG A 77 -9.56 -6.00 -4.15
CA ARG A 77 -8.58 -5.30 -3.30
C ARG A 77 -7.33 -4.86 -4.03
N ASP A 78 -7.14 -5.29 -5.27
CA ASP A 78 -5.95 -4.97 -6.04
C ASP A 78 -6.16 -3.73 -6.91
N TRP A 79 -5.36 -2.70 -6.65
CA TRP A 79 -5.33 -1.43 -7.40
C TRP A 79 -4.50 -1.53 -8.68
N GLN A 80 -4.48 -2.71 -9.31
CA GLN A 80 -3.80 -2.98 -10.57
C GLN A 80 -4.86 -3.05 -11.68
N LYS A 81 -4.81 -2.11 -12.63
CA LYS A 81 -5.81 -2.01 -13.73
C LYS A 81 -5.70 -3.15 -14.74
N HIS A 82 -4.51 -3.72 -14.87
CA HIS A 82 -4.28 -4.85 -15.76
C HIS A 82 -4.74 -6.15 -15.11
N GLU A 83 -5.39 -7.01 -15.89
CA GLU A 83 -5.75 -8.36 -15.50
C GLU A 83 -5.36 -9.34 -16.59
N VAL A 84 -4.57 -10.34 -16.21
CA VAL A 84 -4.22 -11.47 -17.07
C VAL A 84 -4.68 -12.75 -16.38
N ILE A 85 -5.49 -13.54 -17.08
CA ILE A 85 -5.98 -14.83 -16.59
C ILE A 85 -5.44 -15.90 -17.51
N ILE A 86 -4.84 -16.92 -16.92
CA ILE A 86 -4.41 -18.13 -17.62
C ILE A 86 -5.31 -19.27 -17.17
N ASP A 87 -5.94 -19.94 -18.14
CA ASP A 87 -6.91 -20.98 -17.89
C ASP A 87 -6.61 -22.27 -18.70
N ASN A 88 -7.06 -23.42 -18.19
CA ASN A 88 -6.86 -24.68 -18.90
C ASN A 88 -7.77 -24.88 -20.11
N ASP A 89 -8.82 -24.10 -20.29
CA ASP A 89 -9.68 -24.15 -21.47
C ASP A 89 -9.30 -23.11 -22.53
N ASP A 90 -8.24 -22.31 -22.30
CA ASP A 90 -7.76 -21.36 -23.29
C ASP A 90 -7.39 -22.05 -24.61
N PRO A 91 -7.81 -21.52 -25.77
CA PRO A 91 -7.59 -22.16 -27.07
C PRO A 91 -6.11 -22.21 -27.45
N ASN A 92 -5.32 -21.21 -27.02
CA ASN A 92 -3.89 -21.08 -27.32
C ASN A 92 -3.07 -21.22 -26.03
N LYS A 93 -2.78 -22.47 -25.64
CA LYS A 93 -2.09 -22.78 -24.38
C LYS A 93 -0.59 -22.51 -24.41
N GLY A 94 0.07 -22.72 -25.54
CA GLY A 94 1.50 -22.43 -25.75
C GLY A 94 2.38 -22.70 -24.51
N THR A 95 3.18 -21.71 -24.13
CA THR A 95 3.92 -21.68 -22.85
C THR A 95 3.11 -21.08 -21.69
N SER A 96 1.93 -20.51 -21.95
CA SER A 96 1.11 -19.89 -20.92
C SER A 96 0.50 -20.92 -19.98
N TYR A 97 0.09 -22.08 -20.50
CA TYR A 97 -0.45 -23.20 -19.73
C TYR A 97 0.27 -24.51 -20.08
N LEU A 98 0.91 -25.16 -19.10
CA LEU A 98 1.66 -26.40 -19.31
C LEU A 98 1.39 -27.44 -18.21
N GLU A 99 1.02 -28.66 -18.60
CA GLU A 99 0.94 -29.83 -17.71
C GLU A 99 2.19 -30.72 -17.87
N ILE A 100 2.81 -31.09 -16.75
CA ILE A 100 3.93 -32.04 -16.72
C ILE A 100 3.52 -33.24 -15.87
N ASN A 101 3.46 -34.41 -16.50
CA ASN A 101 3.04 -35.66 -15.89
C ASN A 101 4.25 -36.56 -15.60
N VAL A 102 4.56 -36.77 -14.32
CA VAL A 102 5.65 -37.65 -13.85
C VAL A 102 5.10 -38.72 -12.91
N ASN A 103 4.53 -38.32 -11.78
CA ASN A 103 3.99 -39.22 -10.75
C ASN A 103 2.49 -38.95 -10.54
N GLY A 104 1.69 -39.32 -11.54
CA GLY A 104 0.25 -39.09 -11.62
C GLY A 104 -0.10 -38.21 -12.82
N ASN A 105 -1.19 -38.52 -13.52
CA ASN A 105 -1.61 -37.73 -14.68
C ASN A 105 -2.62 -36.67 -14.25
N TRP A 106 -2.47 -35.46 -14.80
CA TRP A 106 -3.52 -34.46 -14.82
C TRP A 106 -4.61 -34.90 -15.79
N GLU A 107 -5.83 -35.00 -15.27
CA GLU A 107 -7.03 -35.40 -15.99
C GLU A 107 -8.14 -34.39 -15.76
N ARG A 108 -9.18 -34.42 -16.60
CA ARG A 108 -10.33 -33.51 -16.45
C ARG A 108 -11.10 -33.89 -15.19
N ALA A 109 -11.37 -32.91 -14.34
CA ALA A 109 -12.23 -33.10 -13.18
C ALA A 109 -13.71 -33.23 -13.60
N ASN A 110 -14.50 -33.98 -12.82
CA ASN A 110 -15.94 -34.16 -13.05
C ASN A 110 -16.79 -32.97 -12.58
N THR A 111 -16.18 -31.78 -12.50
CA THR A 111 -16.78 -30.54 -12.02
C THR A 111 -16.55 -29.44 -13.05
N LYS A 112 -17.49 -28.51 -13.16
CA LYS A 112 -17.30 -27.31 -13.96
C LYS A 112 -16.22 -26.41 -13.36
N GLY A 113 -15.53 -25.69 -14.22
CA GLY A 113 -14.47 -24.73 -13.87
C GLY A 113 -14.76 -23.35 -14.44
N PHE A 114 -13.81 -22.45 -14.23
CA PHE A 114 -13.77 -21.15 -14.86
C PHE A 114 -13.52 -21.28 -16.36
N ALA A 115 -14.18 -20.44 -17.16
CA ALA A 115 -13.73 -20.15 -18.52
C ALA A 115 -14.08 -18.70 -18.85
N ARG A 116 -13.12 -17.99 -19.45
CA ARG A 116 -13.34 -16.63 -19.93
C ARG A 116 -13.94 -16.65 -21.34
N THR A 117 -15.23 -16.94 -21.45
CA THR A 117 -15.92 -17.00 -22.75
C THR A 117 -16.32 -15.63 -23.30
N LYS A 118 -16.37 -14.61 -22.44
CA LYS A 118 -16.76 -13.23 -22.79
C LYS A 118 -15.77 -12.21 -22.23
N THR A 119 -15.72 -11.04 -22.87
CA THR A 119 -15.05 -9.84 -22.35
C THR A 119 -15.96 -9.03 -21.42
N ILE A 120 -17.26 -8.98 -21.73
CA ILE A 120 -18.31 -8.31 -20.96
C ILE A 120 -19.37 -9.35 -20.57
N TYR A 121 -19.80 -9.31 -19.31
CA TYR A 121 -20.77 -10.25 -18.75
C TYR A 121 -22.09 -9.53 -18.45
N ASN A 122 -23.20 -10.18 -18.81
CA ASN A 122 -24.54 -9.70 -18.46
C ASN A 122 -24.85 -10.07 -17.01
N ASP A 123 -25.82 -9.37 -16.41
CA ASP A 123 -26.30 -9.74 -15.07
C ASP A 123 -26.73 -11.21 -15.03
N GLY A 124 -26.25 -11.95 -14.02
CA GLY A 124 -26.53 -13.38 -13.84
C GLY A 124 -25.58 -14.34 -14.56
N ASP A 125 -24.74 -13.88 -15.49
CA ASP A 125 -23.71 -14.74 -16.08
C ASP A 125 -22.69 -15.16 -15.00
N ASN A 126 -22.30 -16.46 -15.00
CA ASN A 126 -21.31 -17.00 -14.09
C ASN A 126 -20.17 -17.71 -14.85
N PRO A 127 -18.95 -17.15 -14.89
CA PRO A 127 -17.83 -17.74 -15.64
C PRO A 127 -17.32 -19.06 -15.03
N PHE A 128 -17.55 -19.32 -13.74
CA PHE A 128 -17.20 -20.58 -13.06
C PHE A 128 -18.13 -21.76 -13.40
N GLN A 129 -19.07 -21.56 -14.31
CA GLN A 129 -20.00 -22.59 -14.79
C GLN A 129 -19.82 -22.90 -16.29
N GLN A 130 -18.77 -22.34 -16.91
CA GLN A 130 -18.58 -22.34 -18.36
C GLN A 130 -17.35 -23.14 -18.81
N GLY A 131 -16.44 -23.47 -17.90
CA GLY A 131 -15.21 -24.22 -18.18
C GLY A 131 -15.13 -25.57 -17.49
N SER A 132 -13.91 -26.06 -17.37
CA SER A 132 -13.52 -27.33 -16.80
C SER A 132 -12.30 -27.15 -15.89
N ALA A 133 -12.16 -28.00 -14.88
CA ALA A 133 -10.97 -28.02 -14.04
C ALA A 133 -10.12 -29.28 -14.31
N ARG A 134 -8.90 -29.26 -13.83
CA ARG A 134 -7.94 -30.38 -13.88
C ARG A 134 -7.74 -30.98 -12.50
N MET A 135 -7.49 -32.28 -12.44
CA MET A 135 -7.22 -33.00 -11.20
C MET A 135 -6.13 -34.05 -11.39
N ALA A 136 -5.34 -34.29 -10.35
CA ALA A 136 -4.37 -35.37 -10.31
C ALA A 136 -4.36 -36.04 -8.94
N ARG A 137 -4.11 -37.35 -8.91
CA ARG A 137 -3.91 -38.08 -7.65
C ARG A 137 -2.67 -37.55 -6.93
N SER A 138 -2.77 -37.39 -5.63
CA SER A 138 -1.69 -36.88 -4.80
C SER A 138 -0.53 -37.86 -4.67
N THR A 139 0.69 -37.32 -4.60
CA THR A 139 1.94 -38.10 -4.41
C THR A 139 2.81 -37.53 -3.29
N LYS A 140 3.64 -38.41 -2.71
CA LYS A 140 4.73 -38.03 -1.77
C LYS A 140 6.09 -37.96 -2.44
N SER A 141 6.15 -38.22 -3.76
CA SER A 141 7.40 -38.20 -4.53
C SER A 141 8.08 -36.83 -4.47
N LYS A 142 9.42 -36.83 -4.52
CA LYS A 142 10.20 -35.59 -4.70
C LYS A 142 10.08 -35.02 -6.13
N HIS A 143 9.60 -35.82 -7.07
CA HIS A 143 9.35 -35.46 -8.47
C HIS A 143 7.84 -35.51 -8.75
N PRO A 144 7.04 -34.56 -8.23
CA PRO A 144 5.61 -34.53 -8.47
C PRO A 144 5.29 -34.16 -9.92
N SER A 145 4.07 -34.46 -10.35
CA SER A 145 3.47 -33.85 -11.53
C SER A 145 3.06 -32.41 -11.20
N LEU A 146 3.06 -31.52 -12.19
CA LEU A 146 2.77 -30.10 -11.98
C LEU A 146 1.99 -29.48 -13.13
N VAL A 147 1.35 -28.35 -12.86
CA VAL A 147 0.80 -27.42 -13.86
C VAL A 147 1.47 -26.07 -13.68
N SER A 148 1.87 -25.44 -14.77
CA SER A 148 2.48 -24.10 -14.82
C SER A 148 1.55 -23.13 -15.54
N TYR A 149 1.30 -21.98 -14.89
CA TYR A 149 0.52 -20.85 -15.40
C TYR A 149 1.44 -19.64 -15.56
N GLN A 150 1.82 -19.31 -16.79
CA GLN A 150 2.76 -18.24 -17.14
C GLN A 150 2.05 -17.10 -17.89
N PRO A 151 1.77 -15.95 -17.24
CA PRO A 151 1.16 -14.81 -17.91
C PRO A 151 2.09 -14.16 -18.94
N ASN A 152 1.49 -13.40 -19.86
CA ASN A 152 2.16 -12.34 -20.60
C ASN A 152 1.68 -10.99 -20.04
N LEU A 153 2.46 -10.39 -19.13
CA LEU A 153 2.07 -9.16 -18.44
C LEU A 153 2.34 -7.93 -19.32
N PRO A 154 1.42 -6.98 -19.43
CA PRO A 154 1.60 -5.82 -20.31
C PRO A 154 2.68 -4.85 -19.80
N GLN A 155 2.91 -4.81 -18.49
CA GLN A 155 3.92 -3.96 -17.86
C GLN A 155 4.46 -4.60 -16.58
N ALA A 156 5.62 -4.13 -16.12
CA ALA A 156 6.15 -4.50 -14.82
C ALA A 156 5.31 -3.85 -13.71
N GLY A 157 5.25 -4.47 -12.53
CA GLY A 157 4.59 -3.89 -11.37
C GLY A 157 4.08 -4.91 -10.39
N ARG A 158 3.29 -4.44 -9.43
CA ARG A 158 2.65 -5.28 -8.40
C ARG A 158 1.31 -5.82 -8.91
N TYR A 159 1.16 -7.13 -8.85
CA TYR A 159 -0.05 -7.86 -9.24
C TYR A 159 -0.49 -8.79 -8.11
N ALA A 160 -1.77 -8.70 -7.71
CA ALA A 160 -2.39 -9.74 -6.90
C ALA A 160 -2.47 -11.04 -7.70
N VAL A 161 -2.15 -12.16 -7.05
CA VAL A 161 -2.26 -13.49 -7.62
C VAL A 161 -3.43 -14.20 -6.96
N TYR A 162 -4.41 -14.58 -7.78
CA TYR A 162 -5.53 -15.41 -7.37
C TYR A 162 -5.48 -16.75 -8.09
N VAL A 163 -5.80 -17.82 -7.39
CA VAL A 163 -5.93 -19.17 -7.96
C VAL A 163 -7.36 -19.64 -7.84
N SER A 164 -7.78 -20.50 -8.77
CA SER A 164 -9.02 -21.26 -8.63
C SER A 164 -8.79 -22.76 -8.74
N TYR A 165 -9.67 -23.51 -8.10
CA TYR A 165 -9.67 -24.97 -8.03
C TYR A 165 -11.08 -25.45 -7.66
N GLN A 166 -11.31 -26.75 -7.75
CA GLN A 166 -12.60 -27.36 -7.38
C GLN A 166 -12.47 -28.24 -6.15
N THR A 167 -13.39 -28.10 -5.19
CA THR A 167 -13.45 -29.02 -4.04
C THR A 167 -14.18 -30.29 -4.47
N VAL A 168 -13.49 -31.43 -4.42
CA VAL A 168 -14.02 -32.75 -4.78
C VAL A 168 -13.91 -33.72 -3.59
N ASP A 169 -14.55 -34.88 -3.69
CA ASP A 169 -14.32 -35.93 -2.69
C ASP A 169 -12.82 -36.27 -2.61
N LYS A 170 -12.30 -36.37 -1.38
CA LYS A 170 -10.87 -36.57 -1.10
C LYS A 170 -9.94 -35.46 -1.63
N SER A 171 -10.40 -34.21 -1.75
CA SER A 171 -9.49 -33.07 -1.90
C SER A 171 -8.44 -33.02 -0.77
N VAL A 172 -7.21 -32.63 -1.11
CA VAL A 172 -6.16 -32.39 -0.12
C VAL A 172 -6.39 -31.08 0.65
N ASP A 173 -5.78 -30.96 1.83
CA ASP A 173 -5.77 -29.73 2.63
C ASP A 173 -4.43 -28.96 2.56
N ASP A 174 -3.47 -29.46 1.79
CA ASP A 174 -2.10 -28.98 1.72
C ASP A 174 -1.54 -28.88 0.28
N ALA A 175 -2.39 -28.54 -0.70
CA ALA A 175 -1.98 -28.35 -2.09
C ALA A 175 -0.86 -27.31 -2.19
N GLU A 176 0.20 -27.62 -2.92
CA GLU A 176 1.39 -26.77 -3.06
C GLU A 176 1.26 -25.85 -4.27
N TYR A 177 1.28 -24.54 -4.03
CA TYR A 177 1.40 -23.51 -5.05
C TYR A 177 2.74 -22.77 -4.88
N ILE A 178 3.44 -22.49 -5.97
CA ILE A 178 4.70 -21.75 -5.99
C ILE A 178 4.54 -20.57 -6.94
N VAL A 179 4.67 -19.35 -6.41
CA VAL A 179 4.69 -18.12 -7.21
C VAL A 179 6.15 -17.79 -7.50
N TYR A 180 6.52 -17.76 -8.77
CA TYR A 180 7.80 -17.25 -9.25
C TYR A 180 7.60 -15.78 -9.62
N HIS A 181 8.40 -14.88 -9.06
CA HIS A 181 8.27 -13.43 -9.24
C HIS A 181 9.64 -12.74 -9.14
N LYS A 182 10.04 -11.93 -10.12
CA LYS A 182 11.35 -11.23 -10.21
C LYS A 182 12.56 -12.04 -9.70
N GLY A 183 12.69 -13.29 -10.16
CA GLY A 183 13.81 -14.18 -9.80
C GLY A 183 13.70 -14.83 -8.40
N GLN A 184 12.57 -14.65 -7.70
CA GLN A 184 12.27 -15.21 -6.39
C GLN A 184 11.16 -16.27 -6.47
N GLU A 185 11.10 -17.12 -5.45
CA GLU A 185 10.08 -18.15 -5.30
C GLU A 185 9.38 -18.04 -3.93
N THR A 186 8.06 -17.95 -3.93
CA THR A 186 7.24 -17.97 -2.71
C THR A 186 6.24 -19.11 -2.75
N ALA A 187 6.32 -20.03 -1.79
CA ALA A 187 5.51 -21.24 -1.75
C ALA A 187 4.36 -21.15 -0.74
N PHE A 188 3.21 -21.73 -1.09
CA PHE A 188 1.98 -21.74 -0.34
C PHE A 188 1.41 -23.15 -0.19
N ARG A 189 0.73 -23.37 0.93
CA ARG A 189 -0.16 -24.52 1.16
C ARG A 189 -1.60 -24.06 1.19
N VAL A 190 -2.43 -24.64 0.32
CA VAL A 190 -3.84 -24.29 0.15
C VAL A 190 -4.71 -25.48 0.52
N ASN A 191 -5.74 -25.23 1.33
CA ASN A 191 -6.71 -26.25 1.71
C ASN A 191 -7.82 -26.30 0.66
N GLN A 192 -7.80 -27.33 -0.20
CA GLN A 192 -8.77 -27.49 -1.29
C GLN A 192 -10.07 -28.19 -0.85
N GLN A 193 -10.24 -28.44 0.44
CA GLN A 193 -11.49 -28.96 1.02
C GLN A 193 -12.55 -27.86 1.25
N MET A 194 -12.20 -26.61 0.96
CA MET A 194 -13.02 -25.41 1.13
C MET A 194 -12.68 -24.39 0.04
N GLY A 195 -13.56 -23.42 -0.20
CA GLY A 195 -13.30 -22.28 -1.10
C GLY A 195 -13.11 -22.63 -2.58
N GLY A 196 -13.56 -23.81 -3.04
CA GLY A 196 -13.50 -24.19 -4.46
C GLY A 196 -14.56 -23.47 -5.30
N GLY A 197 -14.27 -23.26 -6.60
CA GLY A 197 -15.20 -22.64 -7.55
C GLY A 197 -15.28 -21.11 -7.46
N THR A 198 -14.24 -20.47 -6.95
CA THR A 198 -14.11 -19.01 -6.86
C THR A 198 -12.63 -18.59 -6.88
N TRP A 199 -12.34 -17.29 -6.75
CA TRP A 199 -10.99 -16.75 -6.65
C TRP A 199 -10.43 -16.83 -5.23
N VAL A 200 -9.28 -17.49 -5.07
CA VAL A 200 -8.53 -17.57 -3.80
C VAL A 200 -7.26 -16.75 -3.93
N TYR A 201 -7.17 -15.64 -3.20
CA TYR A 201 -5.99 -14.78 -3.15
C TYR A 201 -4.79 -15.54 -2.55
N LEU A 202 -3.62 -15.47 -3.18
CA LEU A 202 -2.34 -15.98 -2.66
C LEU A 202 -1.47 -14.90 -2.02
N GLY A 203 -1.47 -13.72 -2.62
CA GLY A 203 -0.57 -12.61 -2.26
C GLY A 203 -0.45 -11.62 -3.41
N THR A 204 0.27 -10.53 -3.20
CA THR A 204 0.60 -9.54 -4.22
C THR A 204 2.12 -9.49 -4.38
N PHE A 205 2.59 -9.62 -5.62
CA PHE A 205 4.01 -9.78 -5.94
C PHE A 205 4.42 -8.84 -7.06
N ASP A 206 5.72 -8.52 -7.11
CA ASP A 206 6.32 -7.75 -8.18
C ASP A 206 6.69 -8.66 -9.34
N PHE A 207 6.24 -8.32 -10.55
CA PHE A 207 6.57 -9.03 -11.78
C PHE A 207 7.23 -8.11 -12.79
N ASP A 208 8.01 -8.69 -13.68
CA ASP A 208 8.51 -7.99 -14.87
C ASP A 208 7.42 -7.97 -15.97
N ALA A 209 7.58 -7.09 -16.96
CA ALA A 209 6.74 -7.13 -18.16
C ALA A 209 7.01 -8.41 -18.98
N GLY A 210 6.05 -8.79 -19.82
CA GLY A 210 6.17 -9.88 -20.77
C GLY A 210 5.86 -11.26 -20.17
N SER A 211 6.24 -12.30 -20.92
CA SER A 211 6.08 -13.71 -20.54
C SER A 211 7.45 -14.37 -20.36
N ASN A 212 7.79 -14.73 -19.13
CA ASN A 212 9.05 -15.39 -18.80
C ASN A 212 8.88 -16.37 -17.63
N GLN A 213 9.86 -17.26 -17.44
CA GLN A 213 9.79 -18.32 -16.42
C GLN A 213 9.79 -17.82 -14.96
N PHE A 214 10.22 -16.58 -14.72
CA PHE A 214 10.18 -15.91 -13.43
C PHE A 214 8.88 -15.14 -13.20
N ASN A 215 7.94 -15.21 -14.16
CA ASN A 215 6.58 -14.70 -14.06
C ASN A 215 5.61 -15.89 -14.20
N ARG A 216 5.43 -16.70 -13.15
CA ARG A 216 4.49 -17.83 -13.22
C ARG A 216 3.99 -18.32 -11.87
N VAL A 217 2.90 -19.06 -11.89
CA VAL A 217 2.41 -19.85 -10.76
C VAL A 217 2.46 -21.33 -11.12
N VAL A 218 3.04 -22.14 -10.25
CA VAL A 218 3.09 -23.60 -10.39
C VAL A 218 2.29 -24.26 -9.29
N VAL A 219 1.43 -25.21 -9.64
CA VAL A 219 0.77 -26.11 -8.69
C VAL A 219 1.29 -27.52 -8.87
N THR A 220 1.56 -28.23 -7.77
CA THR A 220 2.05 -29.62 -7.82
C THR A 220 1.02 -30.59 -7.22
N ASN A 221 1.03 -31.84 -7.67
CA ASN A 221 0.23 -32.90 -7.03
C ASN A 221 0.90 -33.45 -5.74
N ARG A 222 1.89 -32.75 -5.19
CA ARG A 222 2.62 -33.16 -3.97
C ARG A 222 1.80 -32.86 -2.73
N SER A 223 1.53 -33.90 -1.92
CA SER A 223 0.79 -33.75 -0.66
C SER A 223 1.21 -34.80 0.36
N LYS A 224 1.02 -34.49 1.65
CA LYS A 224 1.20 -35.45 2.74
C LYS A 224 0.12 -36.54 2.76
N LYS A 225 -1.03 -36.31 2.10
CA LYS A 225 -2.14 -37.28 2.00
C LYS A 225 -1.96 -38.18 0.78
N LYS A 226 -2.01 -39.50 0.97
CA LYS A 226 -2.03 -40.49 -0.15
C LYS A 226 -3.48 -40.71 -0.61
N ARG A 227 -3.66 -41.09 -1.87
CA ARG A 227 -4.98 -41.45 -2.46
C ARG A 227 -6.02 -40.32 -2.36
N HIS A 228 -5.56 -39.08 -2.33
CA HIS A 228 -6.37 -37.86 -2.38
C HIS A 228 -6.14 -37.17 -3.73
N PHE A 229 -6.79 -36.04 -3.96
CA PHE A 229 -6.68 -35.28 -5.20
C PHE A 229 -6.24 -33.84 -4.97
N VAL A 230 -5.36 -33.37 -5.85
CA VAL A 230 -5.11 -31.95 -6.07
C VAL A 230 -5.88 -31.54 -7.31
N THR A 231 -6.63 -30.44 -7.24
CA THR A 231 -7.34 -29.85 -8.37
C THR A 231 -6.75 -28.48 -8.72
N THR A 232 -6.93 -28.04 -9.96
CA THR A 232 -6.53 -26.70 -10.42
C THR A 232 -7.36 -26.30 -11.62
N ASP A 233 -7.58 -25.00 -11.81
CA ASP A 233 -8.50 -24.46 -12.82
C ASP A 233 -7.77 -23.29 -13.54
N ALA A 234 -7.99 -22.06 -13.08
CA ALA A 234 -7.37 -20.85 -13.60
C ALA A 234 -6.47 -20.12 -12.58
N VAL A 235 -5.56 -19.27 -13.09
CA VAL A 235 -4.78 -18.31 -12.30
C VAL A 235 -4.96 -16.90 -12.87
N ARG A 236 -5.24 -15.94 -11.98
CA ARG A 236 -5.52 -14.53 -12.30
C ARG A 236 -4.47 -13.63 -11.67
N PHE A 237 -3.87 -12.77 -12.48
CA PHE A 237 -2.86 -11.78 -12.12
C PHE A 237 -3.46 -10.38 -12.28
N GLY A 238 -3.57 -9.63 -11.19
CA GLY A 238 -4.10 -8.27 -11.18
C GLY A 238 -5.60 -8.17 -10.84
N GLY A 239 -6.03 -6.96 -10.49
CA GLY A 239 -7.42 -6.64 -10.10
C GLY A 239 -8.35 -6.37 -11.29
N GLY A 240 -7.82 -5.78 -12.36
CA GLY A 240 -8.54 -5.55 -13.61
C GLY A 240 -9.55 -4.41 -13.60
N MET A 241 -10.20 -4.24 -14.75
CA MET A 241 -11.29 -3.28 -14.96
C MET A 241 -12.66 -3.95 -14.74
N GLY A 242 -13.66 -3.14 -14.39
CA GLY A 242 -15.05 -3.56 -14.31
C GLY A 242 -15.56 -4.10 -15.66
N ASN A 243 -16.24 -5.23 -15.63
CA ASN A 243 -16.69 -5.93 -16.85
C ASN A 243 -18.11 -6.49 -16.76
N ILE A 244 -18.89 -6.09 -15.74
CA ILE A 244 -20.30 -6.46 -15.60
C ILE A 244 -21.17 -5.34 -16.20
N GLN A 245 -21.96 -5.68 -17.21
CA GLN A 245 -22.79 -4.71 -17.93
C GLN A 245 -24.09 -4.45 -17.19
N ARG A 246 -24.44 -3.16 -17.03
CA ARG A 246 -25.69 -2.66 -16.48
C ARG A 246 -26.26 -1.57 -17.39
N GLY A 247 -27.55 -1.68 -17.74
CA GLY A 247 -28.23 -0.70 -18.59
C GLY A 247 -27.49 -0.36 -19.90
N GLY A 248 -26.90 -1.36 -20.54
CA GLY A 248 -26.17 -1.20 -21.80
C GLY A 248 -24.69 -0.81 -21.67
N SER A 249 -24.16 -0.52 -20.48
CA SER A 249 -22.77 -0.08 -20.29
C SER A 249 -22.07 -0.80 -19.14
N ILE A 250 -20.74 -0.83 -19.16
CA ILE A 250 -19.91 -1.16 -17.98
C ILE A 250 -19.55 0.14 -17.24
N SER A 251 -19.02 0.03 -16.02
CA SER A 251 -18.66 1.19 -15.20
C SER A 251 -17.56 2.08 -15.79
N GLY A 252 -16.64 1.50 -16.56
CA GLY A 252 -15.43 2.19 -17.04
C GLY A 252 -14.35 2.40 -15.97
N LEU A 253 -14.54 1.89 -14.75
CA LEU A 253 -13.61 2.07 -13.64
C LEU A 253 -12.84 0.78 -13.30
N PRO A 254 -11.69 0.87 -12.62
CA PRO A 254 -11.03 -0.29 -12.03
C PRO A 254 -11.99 -1.06 -11.11
N ARG A 255 -11.96 -2.39 -11.17
CA ARG A 255 -12.93 -3.26 -10.47
C ARG A 255 -12.96 -3.05 -8.96
N THR A 256 -11.81 -2.67 -8.38
CA THR A 256 -11.67 -2.32 -6.95
C THR A 256 -12.56 -1.16 -6.51
N LEU A 257 -12.95 -0.28 -7.44
CA LEU A 257 -13.82 0.87 -7.15
C LEU A 257 -15.30 0.54 -7.28
N GLU A 258 -15.65 -0.60 -7.86
CA GLU A 258 -17.05 -1.02 -8.03
C GLU A 258 -17.65 -1.56 -6.71
N GLY A 259 -18.98 -1.56 -6.66
CA GLY A 259 -19.73 -2.24 -5.61
C GLY A 259 -19.41 -3.75 -5.54
N SER A 260 -19.55 -4.31 -4.35
CA SER A 260 -19.44 -5.75 -4.06
C SER A 260 -20.36 -6.61 -4.92
N ARG A 261 -21.51 -6.07 -5.34
CA ARG A 261 -22.43 -6.76 -6.25
C ARG A 261 -21.71 -7.31 -7.49
N TYR A 262 -20.92 -6.46 -8.15
CA TYR A 262 -20.28 -6.78 -9.43
C TYR A 262 -19.10 -7.73 -9.23
N TYR A 263 -18.32 -7.52 -8.16
CA TYR A 263 -17.24 -8.44 -7.81
C TYR A 263 -17.77 -9.82 -7.40
N ALA A 264 -18.88 -9.91 -6.67
CA ALA A 264 -19.49 -11.18 -6.30
C ALA A 264 -19.86 -12.01 -7.55
N GLN A 265 -20.44 -11.36 -8.57
CA GLN A 265 -20.71 -12.01 -9.85
C GLN A 265 -19.41 -12.48 -10.53
N TRP A 266 -18.41 -11.60 -10.63
CA TRP A 266 -17.12 -11.93 -11.25
C TRP A 266 -16.38 -13.06 -10.52
N ALA A 267 -16.55 -13.15 -9.20
CA ALA A 267 -16.02 -14.22 -8.35
C ALA A 267 -16.85 -15.52 -8.41
N GLY A 268 -17.90 -15.58 -9.24
CA GLY A 268 -18.70 -16.78 -9.45
C GLY A 268 -19.73 -17.07 -8.36
N ALA A 269 -20.05 -16.10 -7.50
CA ALA A 269 -21.08 -16.28 -6.49
C ALA A 269 -22.43 -16.61 -7.16
N PRO A 270 -23.29 -17.45 -6.54
CA PRO A 270 -24.64 -17.68 -7.03
C PRO A 270 -25.46 -16.39 -7.10
N TYR A 271 -26.40 -16.29 -8.05
CA TYR A 271 -27.22 -15.07 -8.21
C TYR A 271 -27.95 -14.65 -6.93
N SER A 272 -28.39 -15.58 -6.09
CA SER A 272 -29.04 -15.30 -4.80
C SER A 272 -28.16 -14.52 -3.80
N VAL A 273 -26.83 -14.55 -3.99
CA VAL A 273 -25.86 -13.83 -3.18
C VAL A 273 -25.85 -12.34 -3.51
N TYR A 274 -25.89 -11.97 -4.80
CA TYR A 274 -25.68 -10.59 -5.23
C TYR A 274 -26.87 -9.96 -5.96
N GLY A 275 -27.88 -10.73 -6.36
CA GLY A 275 -29.10 -10.29 -7.06
C GLY A 275 -30.36 -10.44 -6.20
N GLY A 276 -30.30 -10.06 -4.92
CA GLY A 276 -31.41 -10.21 -3.97
C GLY A 276 -32.68 -9.42 -4.33
N LYS A 277 -32.56 -8.43 -5.20
CA LYS A 277 -33.63 -7.62 -5.79
C LYS A 277 -33.90 -7.97 -7.26
N GLY A 278 -33.42 -9.12 -7.73
CA GLY A 278 -33.59 -9.56 -9.12
C GLY A 278 -32.92 -8.63 -10.14
N GLY A 279 -31.84 -7.95 -9.72
CA GLY A 279 -31.10 -7.00 -10.56
C GLY A 279 -31.85 -5.68 -10.84
N GLN A 280 -32.99 -5.43 -10.18
CA GLN A 280 -33.75 -4.19 -10.40
C GLN A 280 -33.28 -3.02 -9.52
N ASP A 281 -32.50 -3.30 -8.47
CA ASP A 281 -31.98 -2.29 -7.54
C ASP A 281 -30.56 -2.67 -7.11
N ASP A 282 -29.57 -2.18 -7.86
CA ASP A 282 -28.16 -2.46 -7.64
C ASP A 282 -27.63 -1.90 -6.33
N TYR A 283 -28.21 -0.79 -5.87
CA TYR A 283 -27.84 -0.17 -4.60
C TYR A 283 -28.19 -1.10 -3.43
N SER A 284 -29.45 -1.54 -3.38
CA SER A 284 -29.89 -2.51 -2.37
C SER A 284 -29.18 -3.85 -2.52
N ASP A 285 -28.93 -4.31 -3.74
CA ASP A 285 -28.18 -5.54 -4.00
C ASP A 285 -26.76 -5.46 -3.45
N ASP A 286 -26.05 -4.36 -3.71
CA ASP A 286 -24.67 -4.15 -3.27
C ASP A 286 -24.50 -4.18 -1.75
N ILE A 287 -25.37 -3.47 -1.03
CA ILE A 287 -25.40 -3.45 0.45
C ILE A 287 -25.59 -4.85 1.04
N ASN A 288 -26.38 -5.70 0.37
CA ASN A 288 -26.62 -7.07 0.84
C ASN A 288 -25.53 -8.05 0.39
N ALA A 289 -24.94 -7.84 -0.79
CA ALA A 289 -23.96 -8.74 -1.39
C ALA A 289 -22.74 -8.98 -0.49
N ARG A 290 -22.27 -7.95 0.23
CA ARG A 290 -21.12 -8.04 1.16
C ARG A 290 -21.29 -9.13 2.22
N SER A 291 -22.43 -9.06 2.91
CA SER A 291 -22.77 -10.01 3.98
C SER A 291 -23.11 -11.37 3.42
N LYS A 292 -23.87 -11.41 2.31
CA LYS A 292 -24.25 -12.69 1.67
C LYS A 292 -23.06 -13.43 1.08
N MET A 293 -22.07 -12.73 0.53
CA MET A 293 -20.85 -13.35 0.01
C MET A 293 -20.01 -13.92 1.16
N THR A 294 -19.92 -13.19 2.29
CA THR A 294 -19.34 -13.72 3.54
C THR A 294 -20.04 -15.01 3.97
N ASN A 295 -21.39 -15.01 4.02
CA ASN A 295 -22.16 -16.20 4.41
C ASN A 295 -22.03 -17.36 3.41
N TRP A 296 -21.97 -17.08 2.10
CA TRP A 296 -21.78 -18.10 1.06
C TRP A 296 -20.42 -18.80 1.20
N LEU A 297 -19.35 -18.03 1.45
CA LEU A 297 -18.04 -18.61 1.74
C LEU A 297 -18.06 -19.39 3.05
N ALA A 298 -18.74 -18.86 4.08
CA ALA A 298 -18.77 -19.42 5.41
C ALA A 298 -19.64 -20.68 5.57
N GLY A 299 -20.69 -20.83 4.75
CA GLY A 299 -21.69 -21.88 4.91
C GLY A 299 -21.08 -23.28 4.94
N GLY A 300 -21.50 -24.07 5.92
CA GLY A 300 -21.02 -25.44 6.17
C GLY A 300 -19.71 -25.49 6.96
N SER A 301 -19.17 -24.33 7.37
CA SER A 301 -18.06 -24.26 8.32
C SER A 301 -18.56 -24.36 9.76
N VAL A 302 -17.63 -24.39 10.71
CA VAL A 302 -17.92 -24.40 12.15
C VAL A 302 -18.60 -23.12 12.66
N PHE A 303 -18.54 -22.01 11.91
CA PHE A 303 -19.14 -20.73 12.30
C PHE A 303 -20.49 -20.46 11.62
N ALA A 304 -20.78 -21.16 10.52
CA ALA A 304 -22.07 -21.14 9.84
C ALA A 304 -22.54 -22.56 9.45
N PRO A 305 -22.72 -23.46 10.43
CA PRO A 305 -22.91 -24.89 10.19
C PRO A 305 -24.23 -25.26 9.50
N SER A 306 -25.29 -24.48 9.65
CA SER A 306 -26.61 -24.81 9.10
C SER A 306 -26.83 -24.29 7.67
N LEU A 307 -25.91 -23.47 7.15
CA LEU A 307 -26.00 -22.92 5.80
C LEU A 307 -25.22 -23.77 4.79
N PRO A 308 -25.70 -23.93 3.55
CA PRO A 308 -24.86 -24.42 2.47
C PRO A 308 -23.83 -23.35 2.08
N GLY A 309 -22.63 -23.78 1.68
CA GLY A 309 -21.58 -22.85 1.28
C GLY A 309 -20.24 -23.53 1.02
N LEU A 310 -19.18 -22.71 0.95
CA LEU A 310 -17.83 -23.16 0.60
C LEU A 310 -16.96 -23.55 1.80
N ARG A 311 -17.54 -23.67 3.00
CA ARG A 311 -16.91 -24.17 4.23
C ARG A 311 -15.66 -23.41 4.70
N VAL A 312 -15.47 -22.17 4.27
CA VAL A 312 -14.38 -21.31 4.75
C VAL A 312 -14.72 -20.86 6.17
N PRO A 313 -13.87 -21.07 7.20
CA PRO A 313 -14.25 -20.81 8.58
C PRO A 313 -14.11 -19.32 8.96
N LEU A 314 -14.83 -18.43 8.26
CA LEU A 314 -14.91 -17.00 8.57
C LEU A 314 -15.58 -16.82 9.94
N GLU A 315 -14.92 -16.10 10.85
CA GLU A 315 -15.35 -16.02 12.25
C GLU A 315 -15.67 -14.59 12.74
N LEU A 316 -15.42 -13.58 11.90
CA LEU A 316 -15.71 -12.18 12.18
C LEU A 316 -15.93 -11.43 10.86
N ALA A 317 -16.89 -10.50 10.87
CA ALA A 317 -17.16 -9.58 9.77
C ALA A 317 -17.06 -8.12 10.24
N LEU A 318 -16.40 -7.24 9.49
CA LEU A 318 -16.33 -5.81 9.79
C LEU A 318 -16.47 -4.97 8.53
N ALA A 319 -17.47 -4.10 8.54
CA ALA A 319 -17.62 -3.04 7.56
C ALA A 319 -16.96 -1.75 8.09
N VAL A 320 -16.06 -1.15 7.32
CA VAL A 320 -15.39 0.12 7.65
C VAL A 320 -15.97 1.22 6.77
N HIS A 321 -16.75 2.10 7.38
CA HIS A 321 -17.49 3.19 6.74
C HIS A 321 -16.98 4.56 7.22
N SER A 322 -17.46 5.62 6.58
CA SER A 322 -17.31 6.98 7.09
C SER A 322 -18.67 7.67 7.03
N ASP A 323 -19.08 8.34 8.10
CA ASP A 323 -20.45 8.86 8.23
C ASP A 323 -20.59 10.26 7.62
N ALA A 324 -21.82 10.76 7.55
CA ALA A 324 -22.14 12.14 7.27
C ALA A 324 -22.42 12.93 8.57
N GLY A 325 -22.40 14.26 8.47
CA GLY A 325 -22.57 15.19 9.58
C GLY A 325 -21.41 16.18 9.69
N TYR A 326 -21.66 17.36 10.23
CA TYR A 326 -20.64 18.41 10.32
C TYR A 326 -20.83 19.22 11.60
N SER A 327 -19.76 19.86 12.05
CA SER A 327 -19.84 20.84 13.12
C SER A 327 -20.10 22.22 12.55
N ALA A 328 -21.12 22.92 13.05
CA ALA A 328 -21.49 24.25 12.57
C ALA A 328 -20.43 25.33 12.87
N ASP A 329 -19.49 25.07 13.78
CA ASP A 329 -18.37 25.98 14.07
C ASP A 329 -17.20 25.86 13.08
N GLY A 330 -17.22 24.84 12.19
CA GLY A 330 -16.14 24.55 11.25
C GLY A 330 -14.82 24.12 11.89
N LYS A 331 -14.78 23.85 13.19
CA LYS A 331 -13.55 23.62 13.97
C LYS A 331 -13.58 22.32 14.77
N SER A 332 -14.75 21.93 15.25
CA SER A 332 -14.90 20.74 16.08
C SER A 332 -14.89 19.45 15.26
N LEU A 333 -14.26 18.42 15.84
CA LEU A 333 -14.30 17.05 15.34
C LEU A 333 -15.67 16.41 15.61
N ILE A 334 -16.12 15.54 14.71
CA ILE A 334 -17.33 14.71 14.87
C ILE A 334 -16.96 13.35 15.47
N GLY A 335 -15.90 12.72 14.96
CA GLY A 335 -15.37 11.48 15.53
C GLY A 335 -16.15 10.21 15.13
N SER A 336 -15.95 9.12 15.88
CA SER A 336 -16.39 7.78 15.48
C SER A 336 -17.70 7.34 16.11
N LEU A 337 -18.43 6.47 15.42
CA LEU A 337 -19.54 5.69 15.98
C LEU A 337 -19.44 4.22 15.53
N ALA A 338 -20.12 3.31 16.24
CA ALA A 338 -20.18 1.91 15.85
C ALA A 338 -21.63 1.42 15.84
N ILE A 339 -21.93 0.47 14.94
CA ILE A 339 -23.27 -0.10 14.76
C ILE A 339 -23.20 -1.61 14.88
N CYS A 340 -24.20 -2.20 15.53
CA CYS A 340 -24.46 -3.63 15.58
C CYS A 340 -25.97 -3.89 15.40
N THR A 341 -26.35 -5.16 15.22
CA THR A 341 -27.76 -5.59 15.26
C THR A 341 -27.88 -6.78 16.20
N THR A 342 -28.51 -6.58 17.35
CA THR A 342 -28.74 -7.68 18.31
C THR A 342 -30.11 -8.33 18.15
N ASN A 343 -31.14 -7.57 17.76
CA ASN A 343 -32.51 -8.08 17.64
C ASN A 343 -32.83 -8.63 16.22
N PHE A 344 -32.26 -9.79 15.90
CA PHE A 344 -32.54 -10.55 14.67
C PHE A 344 -32.30 -12.04 14.93
N ASN A 345 -33.07 -12.93 14.29
CA ASN A 345 -32.99 -14.40 14.48
C ASN A 345 -32.94 -14.80 15.98
N ASP A 346 -33.92 -14.34 16.76
CA ASP A 346 -34.02 -14.59 18.21
C ASP A 346 -32.76 -14.20 19.01
N GLY A 347 -32.03 -13.20 18.52
CA GLY A 347 -30.80 -12.72 19.16
C GLY A 347 -29.62 -13.65 19.00
N ARG A 348 -29.62 -14.54 18.01
CA ARG A 348 -28.57 -15.54 17.79
C ARG A 348 -27.91 -15.43 16.40
N LEU A 349 -26.67 -15.89 16.37
CA LEU A 349 -25.87 -16.14 15.16
C LEU A 349 -25.99 -17.62 14.77
N ASN A 350 -25.52 -18.00 13.58
CA ASN A 350 -25.75 -19.33 13.03
C ASN A 350 -25.14 -20.47 13.86
N ALA A 351 -23.97 -20.22 14.46
CA ALA A 351 -23.33 -21.13 15.41
C ALA A 351 -24.06 -21.24 16.77
N GLY A 352 -25.21 -20.58 16.94
CA GLY A 352 -26.03 -20.60 18.15
C GLY A 352 -25.60 -19.62 19.24
N ILE A 353 -24.48 -18.91 19.07
CA ILE A 353 -24.02 -17.90 20.03
C ILE A 353 -24.89 -16.63 19.97
N SER A 354 -24.91 -15.87 21.08
CA SER A 354 -25.68 -14.63 21.15
C SER A 354 -25.10 -13.53 20.25
N ARG A 355 -25.97 -12.77 19.59
CA ARG A 355 -25.61 -11.53 18.86
C ARG A 355 -25.09 -10.42 19.77
N MET A 356 -25.23 -10.53 21.08
CA MET A 356 -24.59 -9.60 22.02
C MET A 356 -23.07 -9.55 21.85
N THR A 357 -22.45 -10.64 21.38
CA THR A 357 -21.01 -10.65 21.05
C THR A 357 -20.63 -9.62 19.97
N SER A 358 -21.55 -9.32 19.04
CA SER A 358 -21.37 -8.26 18.03
C SER A 358 -21.43 -6.87 18.66
N LYS A 359 -22.28 -6.67 19.68
CA LYS A 359 -22.37 -5.42 20.43
C LYS A 359 -21.12 -5.19 21.27
N ASP A 360 -20.59 -6.23 21.91
CA ASP A 360 -19.31 -6.17 22.63
C ASP A 360 -18.17 -5.78 21.68
N PHE A 361 -18.13 -6.40 20.50
CA PHE A 361 -17.14 -6.06 19.47
C PHE A 361 -17.26 -4.61 18.99
N ALA A 362 -18.47 -4.15 18.67
CA ALA A 362 -18.73 -2.77 18.26
C ALA A 362 -18.37 -1.75 19.36
N ASN A 363 -18.66 -2.07 20.62
CA ASN A 363 -18.24 -1.25 21.76
C ASN A 363 -16.71 -1.18 21.89
N ASP A 364 -16.03 -2.33 21.79
CA ASP A 364 -14.57 -2.41 21.87
C ASP A 364 -13.91 -1.62 20.73
N LEU A 365 -14.45 -1.67 19.51
CA LEU A 365 -13.99 -0.86 18.38
C LEU A 365 -14.05 0.63 18.72
N LEU A 366 -15.20 1.09 19.21
CA LEU A 366 -15.41 2.49 19.54
C LEU A 366 -14.53 2.96 20.72
N GLN A 367 -14.45 2.19 21.81
CA GLN A 367 -13.59 2.54 22.95
C GLN A 367 -12.12 2.59 22.57
N ASN A 368 -11.63 1.59 21.82
CA ASN A 368 -10.24 1.53 21.44
C ASN A 368 -9.87 2.62 20.43
N ALA A 369 -10.75 2.96 19.48
CA ALA A 369 -10.52 4.06 18.55
C ALA A 369 -10.33 5.39 19.31
N VAL A 370 -11.20 5.69 20.27
CA VAL A 370 -11.09 6.90 21.11
C VAL A 370 -9.78 6.92 21.88
N ARG A 371 -9.42 5.82 22.57
CA ARG A 371 -8.16 5.71 23.31
C ARG A 371 -6.93 5.86 22.39
N ASP A 372 -6.94 5.18 21.26
CA ASP A 372 -5.76 5.06 20.39
C ASP A 372 -5.56 6.30 19.51
N LEU A 373 -6.62 7.04 19.17
CA LEU A 373 -6.54 8.24 18.32
C LEU A 373 -6.41 9.54 19.10
N SER A 374 -6.78 9.54 20.39
CA SER A 374 -6.54 10.67 21.29
C SER A 374 -5.05 10.80 21.61
N THR A 375 -4.55 12.04 21.64
CA THR A 375 -3.18 12.42 22.00
C THR A 375 -3.24 13.45 23.13
N ASN A 376 -2.08 13.85 23.66
CA ASN A 376 -2.02 14.94 24.66
C ASN A 376 -2.48 16.30 24.10
N GLN A 377 -2.54 16.43 22.77
CA GLN A 377 -2.93 17.68 22.08
C GLN A 377 -4.33 17.60 21.46
N ARG A 378 -4.92 16.40 21.33
CA ARG A 378 -6.20 16.19 20.63
C ARG A 378 -7.00 15.08 21.28
N SER A 379 -8.24 15.36 21.67
CA SER A 379 -9.21 14.32 22.04
C SER A 379 -9.98 13.83 20.81
N TRP A 380 -10.07 12.52 20.62
CA TRP A 380 -10.88 11.94 19.54
C TRP A 380 -12.32 11.71 20.02
N PRO A 381 -13.34 12.37 19.44
CA PRO A 381 -14.69 12.28 19.98
C PRO A 381 -15.31 10.88 19.82
N LYS A 382 -15.99 10.47 20.89
CA LYS A 382 -16.86 9.30 20.91
C LYS A 382 -18.30 9.74 20.62
N ARG A 383 -18.92 9.18 19.59
CA ARG A 383 -20.36 9.35 19.34
C ARG A 383 -21.13 8.15 19.90
N TYR A 384 -21.96 7.51 19.08
CA TYR A 384 -22.94 6.52 19.50
C TYR A 384 -22.44 5.07 19.33
N LEU A 385 -22.95 4.18 20.19
CA LEU A 385 -23.01 2.75 19.92
C LEU A 385 -24.46 2.41 19.57
N TRP A 386 -24.74 2.23 18.28
CA TRP A 386 -26.09 1.96 17.81
C TRP A 386 -26.39 0.47 17.71
N ASP A 387 -27.56 0.09 18.21
CA ASP A 387 -28.19 -1.19 17.95
C ASP A 387 -29.32 -0.94 16.95
N ARG A 388 -29.00 -1.09 15.66
CA ARG A 388 -29.89 -0.72 14.55
C ARG A 388 -29.82 -1.76 13.46
N ASN A 389 -30.93 -1.90 12.75
CA ASN A 389 -31.12 -2.94 11.76
C ASN A 389 -30.48 -2.60 10.41
N TYR A 390 -29.15 -2.66 10.34
CA TYR A 390 -28.38 -2.42 9.12
C TYR A 390 -28.03 -3.75 8.47
N SER A 391 -28.08 -3.83 7.13
CA SER A 391 -27.81 -5.08 6.40
C SER A 391 -26.46 -5.69 6.81
N GLU A 392 -25.41 -4.87 6.86
CA GLU A 392 -24.02 -5.28 7.10
C GLU A 392 -23.74 -5.74 8.54
N THR A 393 -24.72 -5.65 9.44
CA THR A 393 -24.65 -6.17 10.83
C THR A 393 -25.79 -7.13 11.17
N ARG A 394 -26.91 -7.05 10.43
CA ARG A 394 -28.03 -7.99 10.51
C ARG A 394 -27.71 -9.30 9.78
N LEU A 395 -27.32 -9.22 8.51
CA LEU A 395 -27.23 -10.38 7.63
C LEU A 395 -26.01 -11.28 7.87
N PRO A 396 -24.84 -10.80 8.32
CA PRO A 396 -23.77 -11.72 8.67
C PRO A 396 -24.22 -12.72 9.72
N GLU A 397 -23.85 -13.97 9.50
CA GLU A 397 -24.23 -15.12 10.32
C GLU A 397 -23.19 -15.44 11.41
N ILE A 398 -22.20 -14.56 11.49
CA ILE A 398 -21.05 -14.55 12.40
C ILE A 398 -20.98 -13.17 13.08
N PRO A 399 -20.19 -13.00 14.16
CA PRO A 399 -20.05 -11.70 14.81
C PRO A 399 -19.70 -10.59 13.82
N SER A 400 -20.39 -9.45 13.93
CA SER A 400 -20.30 -8.38 12.92
C SER A 400 -20.56 -6.98 13.46
N ALA A 401 -19.85 -5.99 12.92
CA ALA A 401 -20.09 -4.58 13.21
C ALA A 401 -19.88 -3.69 11.97
N ILE A 402 -20.48 -2.50 11.99
CA ILE A 402 -20.03 -1.35 11.19
C ILE A 402 -19.25 -0.43 12.12
N LEU A 403 -18.10 0.03 11.67
CA LEU A 403 -17.39 1.16 12.26
C LEU A 403 -17.48 2.35 11.31
N GLU A 404 -18.19 3.38 11.73
CA GLU A 404 -18.13 4.69 11.10
C GLU A 404 -16.89 5.41 11.63
N THR A 405 -15.85 5.49 10.82
CA THR A 405 -14.54 5.94 11.29
C THR A 405 -14.56 7.40 11.71
N MET A 406 -15.11 8.27 10.87
CA MET A 406 -15.15 9.72 11.05
C MET A 406 -16.23 10.29 10.13
N SER A 407 -16.51 11.60 10.20
CA SER A 407 -17.41 12.21 9.23
C SER A 407 -16.68 12.73 7.98
N HIS A 408 -17.01 12.20 6.81
CA HIS A 408 -16.46 12.69 5.54
C HIS A 408 -17.08 14.02 5.07
N GLN A 409 -18.14 14.48 5.75
CA GLN A 409 -18.76 15.79 5.52
C GLN A 409 -18.17 16.88 6.44
N ASN A 410 -17.35 16.53 7.43
CA ASN A 410 -16.77 17.48 8.38
C ASN A 410 -15.32 17.79 8.00
N PHE A 411 -15.01 19.05 7.67
CA PHE A 411 -13.66 19.42 7.24
C PHE A 411 -12.56 19.13 8.30
N PRO A 412 -12.74 19.45 9.60
CA PRO A 412 -11.78 19.07 10.64
C PRO A 412 -11.49 17.56 10.73
N ASP A 413 -12.51 16.71 10.52
CA ASP A 413 -12.31 15.26 10.45
C ASP A 413 -11.50 14.91 9.21
N MET A 414 -11.78 15.55 8.07
CA MET A 414 -11.12 15.25 6.80
C MET A 414 -9.66 15.71 6.72
N ILE A 415 -9.23 16.74 7.47
CA ILE A 415 -7.79 17.07 7.62
C ILE A 415 -7.04 15.85 8.14
N LEU A 416 -7.56 15.22 9.20
CA LEU A 416 -6.99 13.99 9.76
C LEU A 416 -7.26 12.80 8.87
N GLY A 417 -8.47 12.72 8.32
CA GLY A 417 -8.91 11.64 7.46
C GLY A 417 -8.00 11.46 6.26
N GLN A 418 -7.54 12.54 5.63
CA GLN A 418 -6.63 12.49 4.49
C GLN A 418 -5.16 12.24 4.87
N ASP A 419 -4.76 12.45 6.13
CA ASP A 419 -3.38 12.22 6.58
C ASP A 419 -3.06 10.71 6.71
N PRO A 420 -2.08 10.18 5.96
CA PRO A 420 -1.73 8.76 6.01
C PRO A 420 -1.28 8.25 7.39
N ASN A 421 -0.65 9.10 8.23
CA ASN A 421 -0.25 8.71 9.59
C ASN A 421 -1.47 8.52 10.51
N PHE A 422 -2.52 9.32 10.31
CA PHE A 422 -3.79 9.12 11.00
C PHE A 422 -4.48 7.85 10.52
N LYS A 423 -4.54 7.61 9.20
CA LYS A 423 -5.08 6.35 8.62
C LYS A 423 -4.37 5.12 9.19
N PHE A 424 -3.03 5.15 9.28
CA PHE A 424 -2.24 4.09 9.91
C PHE A 424 -2.63 3.87 11.38
N SER A 425 -2.73 4.95 12.16
CA SER A 425 -3.09 4.88 13.59
C SER A 425 -4.50 4.32 13.80
N PHE A 426 -5.44 4.70 12.93
CA PHE A 426 -6.81 4.20 12.96
C PHE A 426 -6.85 2.71 12.61
N ALA A 427 -6.24 2.31 11.49
CA ALA A 427 -6.13 0.91 11.09
C ALA A 427 -5.47 0.06 12.19
N ARG A 428 -4.42 0.58 12.85
CA ARG A 428 -3.77 -0.08 13.98
C ARG A 428 -4.72 -0.27 15.17
N SER A 429 -5.58 0.69 15.48
CA SER A 429 -6.59 0.55 16.53
C SER A 429 -7.63 -0.53 16.21
N ILE A 430 -8.09 -0.59 14.95
CA ILE A 430 -9.02 -1.61 14.47
C ILE A 430 -8.37 -3.00 14.55
N TYR A 431 -7.14 -3.14 14.03
CA TYR A 431 -6.36 -4.37 14.11
C TYR A 431 -6.20 -4.85 15.56
N LYS A 432 -5.78 -3.98 16.49
CA LYS A 432 -5.63 -4.33 17.91
C LYS A 432 -6.96 -4.84 18.49
N THR A 433 -8.07 -4.19 18.14
CA THR A 433 -9.40 -4.61 18.58
C THR A 433 -9.77 -5.99 18.07
N ILE A 434 -9.61 -6.25 16.77
CA ILE A 434 -9.88 -7.56 16.15
C ILE A 434 -9.03 -8.65 16.80
N LEU A 435 -7.72 -8.41 16.97
CA LEU A 435 -6.80 -9.35 17.60
C LEU A 435 -7.25 -9.74 19.01
N ARG A 436 -7.58 -8.74 19.83
CA ARG A 436 -8.02 -8.92 21.22
C ARG A 436 -9.35 -9.64 21.28
N TYR A 437 -10.32 -9.22 20.47
CA TYR A 437 -11.65 -9.80 20.40
C TYR A 437 -11.59 -11.28 20.03
N ILE A 438 -10.95 -11.62 18.90
CA ILE A 438 -10.85 -13.00 18.43
C ILE A 438 -10.12 -13.87 19.47
N ASN A 439 -8.97 -13.43 19.98
CA ASN A 439 -8.25 -14.25 20.97
C ASN A 439 -9.05 -14.45 22.26
N ARG A 440 -9.81 -13.44 22.72
CA ARG A 440 -10.74 -13.57 23.86
C ARG A 440 -11.84 -14.60 23.59
N GLN A 441 -12.47 -14.59 22.40
CA GLN A 441 -13.49 -15.59 22.04
C GLN A 441 -12.95 -17.03 22.01
N HIS A 442 -11.63 -17.19 21.77
CA HIS A 442 -10.96 -18.49 21.78
C HIS A 442 -10.27 -18.84 23.11
N GLY A 443 -10.40 -18.02 24.15
CA GLY A 443 -9.71 -18.23 25.43
C GLY A 443 -8.18 -18.21 25.33
N LYS A 444 -7.62 -17.47 24.36
CA LYS A 444 -6.17 -17.43 24.08
C LYS A 444 -5.58 -16.09 24.48
N SER A 445 -4.31 -16.12 24.91
CA SER A 445 -3.50 -14.90 25.06
C SER A 445 -3.11 -14.35 23.68
N TYR A 446 -3.01 -13.03 23.56
CA TYR A 446 -2.54 -12.35 22.34
C TYR A 446 -1.24 -11.59 22.58
N VAL A 447 -0.58 -11.20 21.49
CA VAL A 447 0.54 -10.24 21.43
C VAL A 447 0.31 -9.36 20.20
N VAL A 448 0.47 -8.05 20.34
CA VAL A 448 0.35 -7.13 19.20
C VAL A 448 1.65 -7.12 18.39
N GLN A 449 1.57 -6.98 17.06
CA GLN A 449 2.75 -6.92 16.20
C GLN A 449 3.55 -5.62 16.44
N PRO A 450 4.88 -5.64 16.28
CA PRO A 450 5.72 -4.46 16.49
C PRO A 450 5.46 -3.32 15.50
N LEU A 451 6.04 -2.16 15.78
CA LEU A 451 6.24 -1.08 14.81
C LEU A 451 7.50 -1.33 13.97
N ALA A 452 7.63 -0.64 12.84
CA ALA A 452 8.80 -0.75 11.98
C ALA A 452 10.07 -0.36 12.75
N PRO A 453 11.22 -1.02 12.51
CA PRO A 453 12.49 -0.53 13.05
C PRO A 453 12.78 0.89 12.59
N GLN A 454 13.66 1.58 13.32
CA GLN A 454 14.11 2.94 13.01
C GLN A 454 15.64 2.99 12.95
N ASP A 455 16.21 4.16 12.61
CA ASP A 455 17.66 4.38 12.54
C ASP A 455 18.39 3.36 11.63
N PHE A 456 17.70 2.90 10.58
CA PHE A 456 18.26 1.93 9.65
C PHE A 456 19.43 2.56 8.90
N ARG A 457 20.54 1.84 8.83
CA ARG A 457 21.78 2.31 8.21
C ARG A 457 22.66 1.16 7.74
N ILE A 458 23.51 1.47 6.76
CA ILE A 458 24.48 0.55 6.20
C ILE A 458 25.87 1.19 6.30
N GLU A 459 26.83 0.46 6.87
CA GLU A 459 28.23 0.92 6.97
C GLU A 459 29.19 -0.15 6.42
N PHE A 460 30.19 0.27 5.64
CA PHE A 460 31.31 -0.61 5.29
C PHE A 460 32.16 -0.90 6.53
N THR A 461 32.44 -2.17 6.77
CA THR A 461 33.28 -2.66 7.88
C THR A 461 34.64 -3.16 7.39
N SER A 462 34.74 -3.45 6.10
CA SER A 462 35.97 -3.74 5.36
C SER A 462 35.69 -3.55 3.87
N LYS A 463 36.66 -3.87 2.99
CA LYS A 463 36.64 -3.55 1.55
C LYS A 463 35.30 -3.86 0.85
N ASN A 464 34.76 -5.07 1.01
CA ASN A 464 33.53 -5.53 0.35
C ASN A 464 32.46 -6.02 1.35
N LYS A 465 32.61 -5.69 2.65
CA LYS A 465 31.69 -6.17 3.68
C LYS A 465 30.96 -5.01 4.35
N VAL A 466 29.65 -5.08 4.36
CA VAL A 466 28.79 -4.11 5.02
C VAL A 466 28.13 -4.67 6.27
N LYS A 467 27.79 -3.77 7.19
CA LYS A 467 26.96 -4.03 8.36
C LYS A 467 25.70 -3.18 8.27
N LEU A 468 24.57 -3.88 8.23
CA LEU A 468 23.23 -3.34 8.42
C LEU A 468 23.00 -3.17 9.93
N SER A 469 22.51 -2.02 10.38
CA SER A 469 22.15 -1.77 11.79
C SER A 469 20.86 -0.96 11.90
N TRP A 470 20.06 -1.19 12.95
CA TRP A 470 18.80 -0.51 13.22
C TRP A 470 18.50 -0.49 14.73
N SER A 471 17.50 0.28 15.13
CA SER A 471 16.97 0.33 16.49
C SER A 471 15.53 -0.18 16.52
N PRO A 472 15.11 -0.88 17.59
CA PRO A 472 13.70 -1.20 17.81
C PRO A 472 12.87 0.07 18.01
N GLN A 473 11.62 0.08 17.52
CA GLN A 473 10.67 1.15 17.81
C GLN A 473 9.67 0.70 18.89
N THR A 474 9.54 1.51 19.94
CA THR A 474 8.58 1.28 21.03
C THR A 474 7.18 1.77 20.63
N ASP A 475 6.15 0.95 20.86
CA ASP A 475 4.75 1.38 20.81
C ASP A 475 4.30 1.82 22.21
N LEU A 476 4.24 3.13 22.44
CA LEU A 476 3.87 3.70 23.75
C LEU A 476 2.42 3.36 24.16
N LYS A 477 1.57 2.90 23.24
CA LYS A 477 0.18 2.52 23.52
C LYS A 477 -0.04 1.01 23.56
N GLU A 478 1.03 0.21 23.45
CA GLU A 478 0.94 -1.24 23.41
C GLU A 478 2.26 -1.92 23.81
N GLU A 479 2.42 -2.18 25.11
CA GLU A 479 3.63 -2.79 25.66
C GLU A 479 3.94 -4.17 25.05
N THR A 480 2.93 -4.95 24.62
CA THR A 480 3.18 -6.27 24.05
C THR A 480 3.81 -6.21 22.65
N ALA A 481 3.83 -5.04 22.00
CA ALA A 481 4.39 -4.84 20.66
C ALA A 481 5.92 -4.83 20.61
N THR A 482 6.61 -5.26 21.67
CA THR A 482 8.08 -5.34 21.67
C THR A 482 8.59 -6.37 20.64
N PRO A 483 9.61 -6.03 19.83
CA PRO A 483 10.25 -6.98 18.93
C PRO A 483 11.07 -8.04 19.67
N SER A 484 11.16 -9.23 19.09
CA SER A 484 12.00 -10.34 19.59
C SER A 484 12.92 -10.92 18.53
N SER A 485 12.70 -10.55 17.26
CA SER A 485 13.52 -10.90 16.10
C SER A 485 13.23 -9.91 14.98
N TYR A 486 13.97 -10.01 13.89
CA TYR A 486 13.85 -9.15 12.71
C TYR A 486 14.01 -9.99 11.45
N ASN A 487 13.20 -9.72 10.42
CA ASN A 487 13.45 -10.26 9.09
C ASN A 487 14.29 -9.24 8.31
N VAL A 488 15.43 -9.68 7.80
CA VAL A 488 16.27 -8.92 6.86
C VAL A 488 15.90 -9.38 5.45
N TYR A 489 15.25 -8.51 4.69
CA TYR A 489 14.93 -8.77 3.28
C TYR A 489 16.03 -8.21 2.38
N MET A 490 16.35 -8.94 1.32
CA MET A 490 17.41 -8.57 0.38
C MET A 490 16.95 -8.72 -1.07
N ALA A 491 17.26 -7.73 -1.89
CA ALA A 491 17.18 -7.78 -3.35
C ALA A 491 18.56 -7.48 -3.94
N THR A 492 18.93 -8.14 -5.04
CA THR A 492 20.27 -8.04 -5.64
C THR A 492 20.18 -7.81 -7.15
N GLY A 493 20.91 -6.82 -7.66
CA GLY A 493 20.84 -6.45 -9.07
C GLY A 493 19.40 -6.13 -9.48
N THR A 494 18.85 -6.91 -10.43
CA THR A 494 17.48 -6.73 -10.92
C THR A 494 16.45 -7.65 -10.27
N SER A 495 16.85 -8.50 -9.31
CA SER A 495 15.91 -9.42 -8.63
C SER A 495 14.99 -8.68 -7.66
N GLY A 496 13.82 -9.24 -7.40
CA GLY A 496 12.94 -8.82 -6.31
C GLY A 496 13.50 -9.20 -4.94
N PHE A 497 12.82 -8.71 -3.89
CA PHE A 497 13.14 -9.09 -2.51
C PHE A 497 12.87 -10.57 -2.26
N ASP A 498 13.81 -11.23 -1.59
CA ASP A 498 13.67 -12.59 -1.10
C ASP A 498 12.57 -12.74 -0.02
N ASN A 499 12.43 -13.94 0.54
CA ASN A 499 11.46 -14.21 1.61
C ASN A 499 11.94 -13.78 3.01
N GLY A 500 13.06 -13.05 3.09
CA GLY A 500 13.68 -12.54 4.30
C GLY A 500 14.41 -13.59 5.14
N LYS A 501 15.42 -13.14 5.89
CA LYS A 501 16.15 -13.96 6.87
C LYS A 501 15.83 -13.50 8.29
N ASN A 502 15.24 -14.37 9.10
CA ASN A 502 14.92 -14.06 10.50
C ASN A 502 16.15 -14.16 11.41
N ILE A 503 16.45 -13.11 12.16
CA ILE A 503 17.56 -13.03 13.11
C ILE A 503 17.10 -12.37 14.43
N SER A 504 17.81 -12.62 15.53
CA SER A 504 17.49 -12.03 16.84
C SER A 504 18.20 -10.71 17.14
N LYS A 505 19.22 -10.35 16.37
CA LYS A 505 20.06 -9.16 16.58
C LYS A 505 19.52 -7.96 15.82
N THR A 506 19.89 -6.77 16.29
CA THR A 506 19.62 -5.47 15.64
C THR A 506 20.67 -5.08 14.60
N SER A 507 21.47 -6.05 14.15
CA SER A 507 22.43 -5.86 13.07
C SER A 507 22.70 -7.16 12.32
N TYR A 508 23.10 -7.01 11.06
CA TYR A 508 23.41 -8.11 10.16
C TYR A 508 24.59 -7.72 9.26
N SER A 509 25.57 -8.60 9.09
CA SER A 509 26.71 -8.36 8.19
C SER A 509 26.64 -9.27 6.98
N ILE A 510 27.00 -8.71 5.83
CA ILE A 510 27.01 -9.40 4.55
C ILE A 510 28.19 -8.94 3.70
N GLU A 511 28.72 -9.85 2.90
CA GLU A 511 29.73 -9.57 1.89
C GLU A 511 29.02 -9.28 0.56
N LEU A 512 29.45 -8.20 -0.10
CA LEU A 512 28.87 -7.72 -1.34
C LEU A 512 29.68 -8.25 -2.53
N GLU A 513 28.97 -8.76 -3.53
CA GLU A 513 29.58 -9.08 -4.82
C GLU A 513 30.00 -7.79 -5.54
N PRO A 514 31.18 -7.77 -6.21
CA PRO A 514 31.65 -6.65 -7.01
C PRO A 514 30.63 -6.21 -8.07
N ASP A 515 30.44 -4.90 -8.19
CA ASP A 515 29.58 -4.25 -9.18
C ASP A 515 28.11 -4.73 -9.18
N VAL A 516 27.63 -5.22 -8.03
CA VAL A 516 26.21 -5.56 -7.80
C VAL A 516 25.62 -4.63 -6.76
N GLN A 517 24.47 -4.04 -7.08
CA GLN A 517 23.69 -3.27 -6.11
C GLN A 517 22.87 -4.21 -5.23
N TYR A 518 22.87 -3.95 -3.93
CA TYR A 518 22.07 -4.64 -2.93
C TYR A 518 21.08 -3.66 -2.32
N ASN A 519 19.82 -4.06 -2.23
CA ASN A 519 18.77 -3.30 -1.59
C ASN A 519 18.23 -4.09 -0.39
N PHE A 520 18.02 -3.42 0.74
CA PHE A 520 17.64 -4.04 2.01
C PHE A 520 16.45 -3.32 2.63
N LYS A 521 15.57 -4.08 3.29
CA LYS A 521 14.56 -3.55 4.21
C LYS A 521 14.39 -4.49 5.38
N ILE A 522 14.04 -3.93 6.54
CA ILE A 522 13.94 -4.69 7.79
C ILE A 522 12.51 -4.64 8.31
N THR A 523 11.99 -5.76 8.80
CA THR A 523 10.76 -5.78 9.61
C THR A 523 11.06 -6.31 11.00
N ALA A 524 10.34 -5.79 11.99
CA ALA A 524 10.36 -6.27 13.36
C ALA A 524 9.34 -7.39 13.54
N CYS A 525 9.72 -8.44 14.27
CA CYS A 525 8.91 -9.64 14.46
C CYS A 525 8.75 -9.98 15.95
N ASN A 526 7.55 -10.43 16.32
CA ASN A 526 7.29 -11.07 17.59
C ASN A 526 6.27 -12.20 17.46
N LYS A 527 5.82 -12.77 18.59
CA LYS A 527 4.83 -13.86 18.59
C LYS A 527 3.48 -13.44 18.02
N GLY A 528 3.19 -12.13 17.99
CA GLY A 528 1.96 -11.52 17.50
C GLY A 528 1.92 -11.32 15.98
N GLY A 529 3.06 -11.05 15.35
CA GLY A 529 3.12 -10.78 13.93
C GLY A 529 4.42 -10.11 13.49
N GLU A 530 4.33 -9.41 12.37
CA GLU A 530 5.42 -8.71 11.69
C GLU A 530 5.02 -7.24 11.44
N SER A 531 5.95 -6.31 11.61
CA SER A 531 5.69 -4.88 11.37
C SER A 531 5.57 -4.55 9.87
N PHE A 532 5.23 -3.30 9.57
CA PHE A 532 5.60 -2.70 8.27
C PHE A 532 7.13 -2.62 8.14
N PRO A 533 7.67 -2.55 6.92
CA PRO A 533 9.12 -2.45 6.72
C PRO A 533 9.66 -1.07 7.10
N THR A 534 10.98 -1.01 7.30
CA THR A 534 11.76 0.23 7.16
C THR A 534 11.66 0.76 5.73
N GLU A 535 12.18 1.97 5.50
CA GLU A 535 12.63 2.37 4.15
C GLU A 535 13.62 1.35 3.56
N THR A 536 13.72 1.36 2.24
CA THR A 536 14.70 0.56 1.51
C THR A 536 16.01 1.33 1.42
N LEU A 537 17.07 0.72 1.96
CA LEU A 537 18.43 1.24 1.88
C LEU A 537 19.28 0.36 0.98
N SER A 538 20.25 0.97 0.31
CA SER A 538 21.09 0.32 -0.69
C SER A 538 22.57 0.36 -0.34
N ALA A 539 23.31 -0.61 -0.87
CA ALA A 539 24.76 -0.65 -0.85
C ALA A 539 25.30 -1.12 -2.19
N TYR A 540 26.45 -0.57 -2.57
CA TYR A 540 27.15 -0.92 -3.80
C TYR A 540 28.65 -0.93 -3.56
N TYR A 541 29.31 -2.00 -3.99
CA TYR A 541 30.77 -2.16 -3.90
C TYR A 541 31.36 -2.23 -5.30
N SER A 542 32.32 -1.36 -5.63
CA SER A 542 33.13 -1.50 -6.84
C SER A 542 34.60 -1.69 -6.51
N PRO A 543 35.31 -2.64 -7.17
CA PRO A 543 36.76 -2.78 -7.03
C PRO A 543 37.55 -1.55 -7.50
N LEU A 544 36.96 -0.73 -8.38
CA LEU A 544 37.55 0.51 -8.90
C LEU A 544 37.22 1.73 -8.05
N ALA A 545 36.45 1.55 -6.97
CA ALA A 545 36.03 2.66 -6.12
C ALA A 545 37.23 3.33 -5.44
N THR A 546 37.34 4.65 -5.56
CA THR A 546 38.36 5.44 -4.86
C THR A 546 37.83 5.96 -3.52
N GLN A 547 36.51 6.10 -3.40
CA GLN A 547 35.82 6.71 -2.27
C GLN A 547 34.44 6.06 -2.06
N THR A 548 33.80 6.36 -0.92
CA THR A 548 32.43 5.91 -0.61
C THR A 548 31.50 7.10 -0.48
N VAL A 549 30.44 7.17 -1.26
CA VAL A 549 29.37 8.17 -1.14
C VAL A 549 28.32 7.67 -0.14
N LEU A 550 27.87 8.54 0.77
CA LEU A 550 26.72 8.24 1.62
C LEU A 550 25.46 8.85 1.02
N VAL A 551 24.49 8.00 0.68
CA VAL A 551 23.13 8.43 0.32
C VAL A 551 22.26 8.46 1.58
N VAL A 552 21.70 9.62 1.92
CA VAL A 552 20.86 9.82 3.09
C VAL A 552 19.42 10.03 2.62
N ASN A 553 18.50 9.16 3.03
CA ASN A 553 17.09 9.38 2.76
C ASN A 553 16.48 10.33 3.80
N GLY A 554 16.23 11.56 3.38
CA GLY A 554 15.49 12.56 4.14
C GLY A 554 14.00 12.62 3.82
N PHE A 555 13.54 11.97 2.73
CA PHE A 555 12.15 12.04 2.29
C PHE A 555 11.25 11.04 3.02
N ASN A 556 10.66 11.51 4.11
CA ASN A 556 9.79 10.75 5.00
C ASN A 556 8.34 11.23 4.99
N ARG A 557 8.09 12.40 4.40
CA ARG A 557 6.78 13.05 4.41
C ARG A 557 5.68 12.16 3.85
N LEU A 558 4.65 12.00 4.67
CA LEU A 558 3.32 11.54 4.31
C LEU A 558 2.34 12.59 4.83
N SER A 559 1.47 13.13 3.99
CA SER A 559 0.59 14.21 4.41
C SER A 559 -0.75 14.22 3.70
N ALA A 560 -1.73 14.86 4.33
CA ALA A 560 -2.92 15.37 3.65
C ALA A 560 -2.54 16.40 2.55
N PRO A 561 -3.49 16.76 1.67
CA PRO A 561 -3.30 17.84 0.70
C PRO A 561 -3.13 19.21 1.35
N LYS A 562 -2.83 20.23 0.54
CA LYS A 562 -2.77 21.63 0.99
C LYS A 562 -4.11 22.05 1.60
N VAL A 563 -4.08 22.37 2.88
CA VAL A 563 -5.24 22.88 3.63
C VAL A 563 -5.44 24.37 3.37
N ILE A 564 -6.67 24.74 3.03
CA ILE A 564 -7.19 26.11 3.12
C ILE A 564 -8.12 26.14 4.34
N ASP A 565 -7.82 27.01 5.30
CA ASP A 565 -8.64 27.23 6.50
C ASP A 565 -8.44 28.65 7.03
N ASP A 566 -9.23 29.61 6.52
CA ASP A 566 -9.16 31.03 6.91
C ASP A 566 -10.50 31.53 7.50
N GLU A 567 -10.81 32.82 7.48
CA GLU A 567 -12.08 33.32 8.04
C GLU A 567 -13.31 32.94 7.17
N LEU A 568 -13.13 32.78 5.86
CA LEU A 568 -14.21 32.62 4.88
C LEU A 568 -14.18 31.26 4.18
N GLN A 569 -13.01 30.64 4.05
CA GLN A 569 -12.76 29.48 3.22
C GLN A 569 -12.27 28.25 3.99
N GLN A 570 -12.76 27.07 3.60
CA GLN A 570 -12.30 25.77 4.09
C GLN A 570 -12.21 24.75 2.95
N GLY A 571 -11.14 23.95 2.92
CA GLY A 571 -11.00 22.91 1.92
C GLY A 571 -9.60 22.44 1.64
N PHE A 572 -9.46 21.68 0.56
CA PHE A 572 -8.19 21.21 0.05
C PHE A 572 -7.90 21.80 -1.34
N ASP A 573 -6.73 22.41 -1.48
CA ASP A 573 -6.20 22.82 -2.78
C ASP A 573 -5.26 21.74 -3.34
N LEU A 574 -5.85 20.82 -4.11
CA LEU A 574 -5.09 19.73 -4.72
C LEU A 574 -4.16 20.21 -5.85
N HIS A 575 -4.37 21.41 -6.40
CA HIS A 575 -3.48 21.97 -7.41
C HIS A 575 -2.15 22.43 -6.79
N ALA A 576 -2.21 23.04 -5.60
CA ALA A 576 -1.04 23.46 -4.86
C ALA A 576 -0.20 22.29 -4.34
N ASP A 577 -0.84 21.31 -3.69
CA ASP A 577 -0.21 20.08 -3.21
C ASP A 577 -1.30 19.04 -2.95
N ILE A 578 -1.30 17.93 -3.70
CA ILE A 578 -2.29 16.86 -3.55
C ILE A 578 -2.05 16.01 -2.28
N GLY A 579 -0.97 16.27 -1.55
CA GLY A 579 -0.50 15.48 -0.43
C GLY A 579 0.35 14.30 -0.89
N VAL A 580 0.85 13.54 0.08
CA VAL A 580 1.76 12.42 -0.16
C VAL A 580 1.22 11.18 0.52
N ALA A 581 0.68 10.25 -0.27
CA ALA A 581 0.17 8.97 0.23
C ALA A 581 1.31 7.98 0.56
N TYR A 582 1.00 6.95 1.36
CA TYR A 582 1.89 5.79 1.52
C TYR A 582 1.77 4.90 0.28
N GLU A 583 2.89 4.67 -0.43
CA GLU A 583 2.98 3.98 -1.72
C GLU A 583 2.11 4.60 -2.82
N LYS A 584 0.82 4.29 -2.88
CA LYS A 584 -0.12 4.86 -3.86
C LYS A 584 -1.51 5.04 -3.23
N THR A 585 -2.39 5.78 -3.89
CA THR A 585 -3.78 5.97 -3.44
C THR A 585 -4.78 5.90 -4.58
N ALA A 586 -5.98 5.40 -4.27
CA ALA A 586 -7.16 5.37 -5.12
C ALA A 586 -8.28 6.31 -4.62
N GLY A 587 -7.95 7.19 -3.67
CA GLY A 587 -8.93 7.91 -2.86
C GLY A 587 -9.51 9.18 -3.48
N TRP A 588 -9.07 9.61 -4.67
CA TRP A 588 -9.45 10.90 -5.21
C TRP A 588 -10.63 10.79 -6.18
N ALA A 589 -11.63 11.64 -5.97
CA ALA A 589 -12.71 11.87 -6.91
C ALA A 589 -12.37 13.03 -7.86
N GLY A 590 -11.97 14.18 -7.33
CA GLY A 590 -11.68 15.38 -8.14
C GLY A 590 -11.26 16.59 -7.29
N TYR A 591 -11.03 17.73 -7.94
CA TYR A 591 -10.68 19.01 -7.35
C TYR A 591 -11.90 19.63 -6.65
N GLN A 592 -11.66 20.22 -5.47
CA GLN A 592 -12.69 20.97 -4.75
C GLN A 592 -12.97 22.29 -5.47
N ALA A 593 -14.26 22.62 -5.64
CA ALA A 593 -14.70 23.86 -6.29
C ALA A 593 -15.37 24.83 -5.30
N ALA A 594 -15.98 24.32 -4.23
CA ALA A 594 -16.70 25.14 -3.25
C ALA A 594 -15.96 25.20 -1.91
N PHE A 595 -15.47 26.38 -1.53
CA PHE A 595 -14.70 26.61 -0.30
C PHE A 595 -15.45 27.44 0.76
N ASP A 596 -16.62 27.99 0.43
CA ASP A 596 -17.36 28.92 1.30
C ASP A 596 -17.89 28.25 2.59
N LYS A 597 -17.35 28.68 3.74
CA LYS A 597 -17.73 28.19 5.07
C LYS A 597 -19.21 28.38 5.40
N THR A 598 -19.86 29.41 4.85
CA THR A 598 -21.28 29.67 5.13
C THR A 598 -22.20 28.60 4.52
N ARG A 599 -21.67 27.76 3.63
CA ARG A 599 -22.40 26.70 2.94
C ARG A 599 -22.17 25.31 3.54
N MET A 600 -21.61 25.22 4.74
CA MET A 600 -21.49 23.96 5.49
C MET A 600 -22.83 23.22 5.59
N GLY A 601 -22.79 21.90 5.43
CA GLY A 601 -23.98 21.04 5.51
C GLY A 601 -24.82 20.94 4.24
N SER A 602 -24.66 21.86 3.29
CA SER A 602 -25.34 21.78 2.00
C SER A 602 -24.78 20.62 1.15
N LEU A 603 -25.66 19.82 0.55
CA LEU A 603 -25.29 18.69 -0.33
C LEU A 603 -25.42 19.03 -1.82
N THR A 604 -25.63 20.30 -2.14
CA THR A 604 -25.69 20.81 -3.53
C THR A 604 -24.29 21.17 -4.03
N GLU A 605 -24.18 21.54 -5.31
CA GLU A 605 -22.90 21.91 -5.95
C GLU A 605 -22.23 23.16 -5.36
N THR A 606 -22.93 23.85 -4.47
CA THR A 606 -22.44 25.05 -3.78
C THR A 606 -22.18 24.79 -2.29
N GLY A 607 -22.32 23.54 -1.82
CA GLY A 607 -22.00 23.17 -0.45
C GLY A 607 -20.51 23.13 -0.20
N LEU A 608 -20.09 23.47 1.03
CA LEU A 608 -18.68 23.43 1.41
C LEU A 608 -18.08 22.05 1.11
N GLY A 609 -16.93 22.04 0.44
CA GLY A 609 -16.22 20.82 0.08
C GLY A 609 -16.62 20.26 -1.28
N TYR A 610 -17.72 20.71 -1.89
CA TYR A 610 -18.16 20.16 -3.18
C TYR A 610 -17.06 20.24 -4.25
N GLY A 611 -16.90 19.15 -5.00
CA GLY A 611 -15.85 19.01 -6.01
C GLY A 611 -16.23 18.11 -7.18
N GLY A 612 -15.29 18.00 -8.12
CA GLY A 612 -15.42 17.26 -9.37
C GLY A 612 -15.26 15.74 -9.24
N ASN A 613 -15.13 15.06 -10.38
CA ASN A 613 -14.99 13.60 -10.50
C ASN A 613 -13.91 13.15 -11.50
N GLU A 614 -13.09 14.08 -11.98
CA GLU A 614 -12.08 13.91 -13.02
C GLU A 614 -10.87 13.05 -12.62
N LEU A 615 -10.63 12.86 -11.31
CA LEU A 615 -9.58 11.99 -10.79
C LEU A 615 -10.08 10.59 -10.46
N ALA A 616 -11.40 10.35 -10.49
CA ALA A 616 -11.98 9.05 -10.20
C ALA A 616 -11.45 7.97 -11.16
N GLY A 617 -10.96 6.86 -10.60
CA GLY A 617 -10.36 5.78 -11.39
C GLY A 617 -8.87 5.97 -11.70
N GLN A 618 -8.30 7.14 -11.39
CA GLN A 618 -6.86 7.36 -11.45
C GLN A 618 -6.21 6.94 -10.14
N PHE A 619 -5.09 6.24 -10.23
CA PHE A 619 -4.25 5.95 -9.08
C PHE A 619 -3.12 6.98 -9.04
N ILE A 620 -2.82 7.49 -7.84
CA ILE A 620 -1.79 8.51 -7.65
C ILE A 620 -0.67 7.93 -6.79
N ALA A 621 0.55 7.95 -7.32
CA ALA A 621 1.75 7.54 -6.62
C ALA A 621 2.09 8.54 -5.50
N GLY A 622 2.50 7.99 -4.36
CA GLY A 622 2.98 8.68 -3.18
C GLY A 622 4.40 8.24 -2.82
N ASN A 623 4.75 8.24 -1.54
CA ASN A 623 6.08 7.86 -1.09
C ASN A 623 6.22 6.33 -0.95
N THR A 624 7.08 5.72 -1.76
CA THR A 624 7.43 4.28 -1.73
C THR A 624 8.59 3.95 -0.81
N PHE A 625 9.28 4.96 -0.26
CA PHE A 625 10.42 4.83 0.66
C PHE A 625 11.59 4.01 0.08
N ASP A 626 11.80 4.05 -1.22
CA ASP A 626 12.86 3.30 -1.91
C ASP A 626 13.72 4.13 -2.87
N TYR A 627 13.61 5.46 -2.86
CA TYR A 627 14.34 6.35 -3.78
C TYR A 627 15.87 6.30 -3.62
N VAL A 628 16.38 5.77 -2.51
CA VAL A 628 17.82 5.44 -2.34
C VAL A 628 18.30 4.45 -3.42
N VAL A 629 17.42 3.56 -3.89
CA VAL A 629 17.72 2.59 -4.95
C VAL A 629 18.10 3.31 -6.24
N ASP A 630 17.35 4.35 -6.61
CA ASP A 630 17.57 5.16 -7.82
C ASP A 630 18.87 5.95 -7.76
N HIS A 631 19.14 6.62 -6.63
CA HIS A 631 20.39 7.36 -6.41
C HIS A 631 21.59 6.42 -6.43
N THR A 632 21.49 5.26 -5.78
CA THR A 632 22.57 4.25 -5.77
C THR A 632 22.86 3.74 -7.17
N ALA A 633 21.83 3.44 -7.97
CA ALA A 633 22.00 3.01 -9.35
C ALA A 633 22.68 4.08 -10.21
N ALA A 634 22.31 5.36 -10.04
CA ALA A 634 22.93 6.47 -10.75
C ALA A 634 24.41 6.64 -10.39
N ILE A 635 24.78 6.55 -9.11
CA ILE A 635 26.18 6.63 -8.66
C ILE A 635 26.98 5.42 -9.17
N ALA A 636 26.41 4.21 -9.05
CA ALA A 636 27.01 2.95 -9.46
C ALA A 636 27.32 2.89 -10.96
N SER A 637 26.57 3.62 -11.79
CA SER A 637 26.79 3.68 -13.24
C SER A 637 28.21 4.11 -13.65
N SER A 638 28.91 4.88 -12.80
CA SER A 638 30.30 5.31 -13.02
C SER A 638 31.35 4.27 -12.63
N LYS A 639 30.99 3.32 -11.76
CA LYS A 639 31.91 2.38 -11.08
C LYS A 639 33.07 3.01 -10.29
N LYS A 640 33.10 4.33 -10.12
CA LYS A 640 34.19 5.06 -9.44
C LYS A 640 34.02 5.15 -7.92
N TYR A 641 32.86 4.77 -7.40
CA TYR A 641 32.51 4.97 -5.99
C TYR A 641 31.82 3.72 -5.42
N ASN A 642 32.08 3.47 -4.15
CA ASN A 642 31.19 2.65 -3.32
C ASN A 642 30.01 3.50 -2.88
N VAL A 643 28.89 2.85 -2.58
CA VAL A 643 27.72 3.50 -2.01
C VAL A 643 27.35 2.80 -0.71
N ALA A 644 27.21 3.60 0.34
CA ALA A 644 26.50 3.22 1.55
C ALA A 644 25.28 4.13 1.69
N SER A 645 24.28 3.71 2.46
CA SER A 645 23.10 4.53 2.67
C SER A 645 22.57 4.45 4.09
N SER A 646 21.82 5.48 4.47
CA SER A 646 21.28 5.65 5.80
C SER A 646 19.94 6.36 5.75
N SER A 647 19.10 6.09 6.74
CA SER A 647 18.01 7.00 7.07
C SER A 647 18.59 8.34 7.55
N SER A 648 17.86 9.43 7.31
CA SER A 648 18.15 10.71 7.97
C SER A 648 18.08 10.57 9.50
N GLN A 649 17.26 9.61 9.98
CA GLN A 649 17.09 9.37 11.40
C GLN A 649 18.37 8.87 12.10
N ALA A 650 19.18 8.08 11.41
CA ALA A 650 20.47 7.63 11.92
C ALA A 650 21.54 8.74 11.88
N VAL A 651 21.37 9.77 11.03
CA VAL A 651 22.31 10.91 10.94
C VAL A 651 22.10 11.88 12.11
N TRP A 652 20.89 12.44 12.26
CA TRP A 652 20.59 13.42 13.33
C TRP A 652 20.67 12.83 14.75
N SER A 653 20.55 11.50 14.92
CA SER A 653 20.77 10.81 16.21
C SER A 653 22.26 10.54 16.52
N GLY A 654 23.17 10.82 15.56
CA GLY A 654 24.61 10.63 15.72
C GLY A 654 25.10 9.19 15.50
N GLU A 655 24.23 8.27 15.12
CA GLU A 655 24.58 6.89 14.77
C GLU A 655 25.41 6.81 13.48
N VAL A 656 25.24 7.78 12.58
CA VAL A 656 26.06 7.98 11.37
C VAL A 656 26.79 9.31 11.42
N LYS A 657 28.11 9.26 11.27
CA LYS A 657 28.97 10.45 11.23
C LYS A 657 29.24 10.83 9.77
N LEU A 658 28.75 12.00 9.34
CA LEU A 658 28.93 12.49 7.97
C LEU A 658 30.40 12.63 7.57
N THR A 659 31.27 13.03 8.50
CA THR A 659 32.72 13.21 8.30
C THR A 659 33.49 11.94 7.93
N LYS A 660 32.86 10.76 8.00
CA LYS A 660 33.45 9.50 7.48
C LYS A 660 33.38 9.41 5.95
N TYR A 661 32.57 10.24 5.30
CA TYR A 661 32.29 10.17 3.88
C TYR A 661 32.74 11.47 3.20
N PRO A 662 33.40 11.41 2.04
CA PRO A 662 33.81 12.60 1.29
C PRO A 662 32.64 13.29 0.60
N CYS A 663 31.53 12.58 0.33
CA CYS A 663 30.32 13.16 -0.23
C CYS A 663 29.06 12.59 0.42
N ILE A 664 28.12 13.49 0.72
CA ILE A 664 26.77 13.17 1.18
C ILE A 664 25.79 13.55 0.08
N ASP A 665 24.95 12.61 -0.34
CA ASP A 665 23.80 12.80 -1.21
C ASP A 665 22.52 12.75 -0.37
N LEU A 666 21.91 13.91 -0.11
CA LEU A 666 20.73 14.05 0.74
C LEU A 666 19.46 14.17 -0.12
N ILE A 667 18.65 13.12 -0.06
CA ILE A 667 17.36 13.04 -0.75
C ILE A 667 16.29 13.72 0.11
N LEU A 668 15.70 14.81 -0.35
CA LEU A 668 14.60 15.48 0.35
C LEU A 668 13.25 15.26 -0.31
N GLY A 669 13.18 14.85 -1.58
CA GLY A 669 11.92 14.56 -2.25
C GLY A 669 10.89 15.69 -2.09
N LEU A 670 9.74 15.43 -1.45
CA LEU A 670 8.73 16.45 -1.12
C LEU A 670 8.69 16.82 0.38
N GLU A 671 9.75 16.53 1.12
CA GLU A 671 9.88 16.84 2.55
C GLU A 671 9.62 18.33 2.79
N LYS A 672 8.73 18.66 3.74
CA LYS A 672 8.45 20.04 4.17
C LYS A 672 7.63 20.04 5.45
N TYR A 673 7.68 21.15 6.18
CA TYR A 673 6.81 21.38 7.34
C TYR A 673 5.51 22.07 6.94
N GLU A 674 4.40 21.54 7.46
CA GLU A 674 3.10 22.20 7.40
C GLU A 674 2.43 22.07 8.79
N PRO A 675 1.86 23.16 9.34
CA PRO A 675 1.42 23.20 10.74
C PRO A 675 0.22 22.29 11.05
N TYR A 676 -0.53 21.85 10.04
CA TYR A 676 -1.70 20.97 10.18
C TYR A 676 -1.36 19.48 10.10
N THR A 677 -0.11 19.11 9.80
CA THR A 677 0.29 17.70 9.63
C THR A 677 0.37 16.96 10.96
N VAL A 678 0.05 15.66 10.94
CA VAL A 678 0.04 14.83 12.17
C VAL A 678 1.46 14.48 12.65
N LYS A 679 2.44 14.51 11.74
CA LYS A 679 3.86 14.32 12.04
C LYS A 679 4.66 15.51 11.57
N TYR A 680 5.69 15.84 12.34
CA TYR A 680 6.66 16.86 11.97
C TYR A 680 7.58 16.35 10.87
N TYR A 681 7.51 17.01 9.72
CA TYR A 681 8.34 16.84 8.54
C TYR A 681 9.02 18.17 8.28
N LYS A 682 10.30 18.21 7.91
CA LYS A 682 11.04 19.46 7.72
C LYS A 682 12.23 19.20 6.82
N SER A 683 12.35 19.97 5.73
CA SER A 683 13.43 19.82 4.74
C SER A 683 14.81 19.84 5.42
N PHE A 684 15.02 20.82 6.31
CA PHE A 684 16.22 20.90 7.15
C PHE A 684 15.84 21.18 8.60
N THR A 685 15.78 20.12 9.42
CA THR A 685 15.65 20.29 10.87
C THR A 685 16.83 21.11 11.43
N PRO A 686 16.66 21.83 12.56
CA PRO A 686 17.77 22.55 13.18
C PRO A 686 19.01 21.68 13.42
N GLN A 687 18.81 20.42 13.81
CA GLN A 687 19.91 19.47 14.00
C GLN A 687 20.61 19.13 12.67
N MET A 688 19.85 18.94 11.58
CA MET A 688 20.44 18.69 10.26
C MET A 688 21.21 19.92 9.75
N GLN A 689 20.71 21.13 9.98
CA GLN A 689 21.43 22.37 9.62
C GLN A 689 22.78 22.45 10.33
N THR A 690 22.83 22.16 11.63
CA THR A 690 24.09 22.10 12.39
C THR A 690 25.04 21.04 11.82
N LEU A 691 24.57 19.82 11.59
CA LEU A 691 25.39 18.72 11.09
C LEU A 691 25.96 18.99 9.68
N LEU A 692 25.17 19.57 8.79
CA LEU A 692 25.62 19.93 7.44
C LEU A 692 26.58 21.13 7.47
N THR A 693 26.35 22.10 8.36
CA THR A 693 27.28 23.23 8.58
C THR A 693 28.63 22.72 9.06
N ASP A 694 28.64 21.86 10.07
CA ASP A 694 29.87 21.25 10.60
C ASP A 694 30.57 20.41 9.53
N TYR A 695 29.83 19.62 8.76
CA TYR A 695 30.38 18.82 7.68
C TYR A 695 31.01 19.68 6.57
N ALA A 696 30.36 20.79 6.17
CA ALA A 696 30.92 21.75 5.24
C ALA A 696 32.20 22.42 5.79
N ASN A 697 32.21 22.79 7.09
CA ASN A 697 33.40 23.36 7.74
C ASN A 697 34.61 22.41 7.80
N HIS A 698 34.38 21.09 7.71
CA HIS A 698 35.42 20.07 7.60
C HIS A 698 35.75 19.67 6.15
N GLY A 699 35.27 20.45 5.18
CA GLY A 699 35.55 20.30 3.76
C GLY A 699 34.77 19.21 3.03
N GLY A 700 33.62 18.82 3.57
CA GLY A 700 32.74 17.84 2.97
C GLY A 700 32.08 18.30 1.66
N ALA A 701 31.80 17.37 0.75
CA ALA A 701 30.98 17.62 -0.43
C ALA A 701 29.50 17.27 -0.19
N ILE A 702 28.59 18.17 -0.55
CA ILE A 702 27.14 18.03 -0.29
C ILE A 702 26.35 18.06 -1.60
N MET A 703 25.56 17.04 -1.86
CA MET A 703 24.48 17.05 -2.85
C MET A 703 23.14 17.07 -2.13
N VAL A 704 22.21 17.93 -2.56
CA VAL A 704 20.83 17.96 -2.07
C VAL A 704 19.86 18.06 -3.24
N SER A 705 18.79 17.28 -3.22
CA SER A 705 17.70 17.40 -4.19
C SER A 705 16.33 17.24 -3.56
N GLY A 706 15.38 18.11 -3.93
CA GLY A 706 14.01 18.07 -3.45
C GLY A 706 13.20 19.29 -3.88
N SER A 707 11.89 19.19 -3.73
CA SER A 707 10.97 20.33 -3.71
C SER A 707 10.87 20.86 -2.27
N TYR A 708 10.58 22.15 -2.10
CA TYR A 708 10.43 22.81 -0.79
C TYR A 708 11.74 22.98 0.03
N ILE A 709 12.90 22.96 -0.63
CA ILE A 709 14.20 23.29 -0.04
C ILE A 709 14.24 24.77 0.39
N GLY A 710 13.63 25.64 -0.41
CA GLY A 710 13.59 27.08 -0.18
C GLY A 710 12.39 27.53 0.64
N SER A 711 11.17 27.21 0.17
CA SER A 711 9.92 27.69 0.79
C SER A 711 9.67 27.19 2.20
N ASP A 712 10.22 26.03 2.57
CA ASP A 712 10.13 25.52 3.94
C ASP A 712 11.04 26.32 4.91
N MET A 713 12.03 27.08 4.41
CA MET A 713 13.02 27.81 5.21
C MET A 713 12.55 29.22 5.60
N THR A 714 11.51 29.24 6.43
CA THR A 714 10.74 30.44 6.82
C THR A 714 11.40 31.32 7.90
N PHE A 715 12.36 30.81 8.68
CA PHE A 715 13.04 31.59 9.73
C PHE A 715 14.34 32.24 9.22
N GLU A 716 14.77 33.32 9.87
CA GLU A 716 16.00 34.04 9.46
C GLU A 716 17.26 33.16 9.59
N THR A 717 17.33 32.32 10.62
CA THR A 717 18.41 31.35 10.81
C THR A 717 18.42 30.28 9.71
N GLU A 718 17.25 29.88 9.23
CA GLU A 718 17.09 28.92 8.14
C GLU A 718 17.54 29.52 6.80
N ARG A 719 17.12 30.76 6.51
CA ARG A 719 17.60 31.51 5.34
C ARG A 719 19.11 31.74 5.39
N SER A 720 19.64 32.02 6.59
CA SER A 720 21.08 32.15 6.81
C SER A 720 21.82 30.83 6.52
N PHE A 721 21.26 29.68 6.92
CA PHE A 721 21.80 28.36 6.56
C PHE A 721 21.84 28.17 5.04
N LEU A 722 20.74 28.44 4.33
CA LEU A 722 20.70 28.35 2.86
C LEU A 722 21.78 29.22 2.21
N ASN A 723 21.93 30.47 2.65
CA ASN A 723 22.91 31.40 2.09
C ASN A 723 24.36 31.02 2.43
N ASN A 724 24.62 30.58 3.66
CA ASN A 724 25.98 30.40 4.17
C ASN A 724 26.56 29.02 3.81
N VAL A 725 25.71 27.99 3.74
CA VAL A 725 26.10 26.59 3.52
C VAL A 725 25.74 26.11 2.11
N LEU A 726 24.51 26.34 1.65
CA LEU A 726 24.08 25.91 0.30
C LEU A 726 24.32 26.99 -0.77
N LYS A 727 24.80 28.17 -0.36
CA LYS A 727 25.14 29.32 -1.20
C LYS A 727 24.02 29.80 -2.13
N LEU A 728 22.78 29.73 -1.64
CA LEU A 728 21.59 30.11 -2.39
C LEU A 728 20.61 30.95 -1.57
N SER A 729 19.68 31.60 -2.27
CA SER A 729 18.52 32.28 -1.70
C SER A 729 17.22 31.83 -2.38
N TYR A 730 16.10 32.03 -1.69
CA TYR A 730 14.76 31.72 -2.19
C TYR A 730 13.85 32.94 -2.03
N THR A 731 13.17 33.32 -3.11
CA THR A 731 12.21 34.44 -3.13
C THR A 731 10.86 33.92 -3.64
N PRO A 732 9.78 33.98 -2.84
CA PRO A 732 8.48 33.39 -3.21
C PRO A 732 7.85 33.92 -4.50
N SER A 733 8.09 35.19 -4.86
CA SER A 733 7.46 35.83 -6.04
C SER A 733 7.83 35.20 -7.38
N ASP A 734 8.92 34.43 -7.43
CA ASP A 734 9.52 33.92 -8.66
C ASP A 734 9.40 32.38 -8.76
N SER A 735 8.58 31.76 -7.90
CA SER A 735 8.68 30.33 -7.55
C SER A 735 7.77 29.35 -8.30
N THR A 736 6.86 29.82 -9.18
CA THR A 736 5.92 28.93 -9.88
C THR A 736 6.45 28.54 -11.26
N ILE A 737 6.88 27.29 -11.37
CA ILE A 737 7.28 26.69 -12.65
C ILE A 737 6.15 25.80 -13.14
N SER A 738 5.63 26.06 -14.34
CA SER A 738 4.55 25.27 -14.96
C SER A 738 5.06 24.19 -15.93
N SER A 739 6.37 24.17 -16.20
CA SER A 739 7.00 23.25 -17.14
C SER A 739 7.86 22.22 -16.41
N ASN A 740 7.77 20.97 -16.84
CA ASN A 740 8.56 19.89 -16.28
C ASN A 740 9.94 19.73 -16.96
N ALA A 741 10.31 20.68 -17.83
CA ALA A 741 11.57 20.64 -18.57
C ALA A 741 12.66 21.44 -17.86
N VAL A 742 13.84 20.84 -17.80
CA VAL A 742 15.05 21.43 -17.23
C VAL A 742 16.23 21.20 -18.16
N GLN A 743 17.10 22.21 -18.29
CA GLN A 743 18.32 22.14 -19.09
C GLN A 743 19.53 22.54 -18.27
N GLY A 744 20.67 21.91 -18.51
CA GLY A 744 21.91 22.23 -17.81
C GLY A 744 22.95 21.13 -17.98
N LEU A 745 24.22 21.46 -17.78
CA LEU A 745 25.34 20.50 -17.91
C LEU A 745 25.35 19.75 -19.26
N GLY A 746 24.92 20.42 -20.34
CA GLY A 746 24.85 19.84 -21.69
C GLY A 746 23.69 18.86 -21.92
N MET A 747 22.70 18.82 -21.02
CA MET A 747 21.56 17.90 -21.08
C MET A 747 20.22 18.63 -20.99
N ASN A 748 19.22 18.07 -21.67
CA ASN A 748 17.81 18.43 -21.51
C ASN A 748 17.08 17.25 -20.87
N MET A 749 16.36 17.49 -19.78
CA MET A 749 15.69 16.48 -18.99
C MET A 749 14.25 16.89 -18.69
N THR A 750 13.43 15.90 -18.38
CA THR A 750 12.07 16.09 -17.86
C THR A 750 11.90 15.31 -16.56
N PHE A 751 11.03 15.82 -15.69
CA PHE A 751 10.71 15.17 -14.42
C PHE A 751 9.20 14.99 -14.22
N TYR A 752 8.81 14.11 -13.31
CA TYR A 752 7.42 13.93 -12.90
C TYR A 752 6.93 15.15 -12.12
N GLN A 753 6.18 16.04 -12.78
CA GLN A 753 5.62 17.25 -12.16
C GLN A 753 4.13 17.14 -11.85
N THR A 754 3.39 16.31 -12.61
CA THR A 754 1.94 16.16 -12.47
C THR A 754 1.61 14.84 -11.77
N PRO A 755 0.65 14.80 -10.82
CA PRO A 755 0.19 13.56 -10.20
C PRO A 755 -0.16 12.49 -11.23
N ASN A 756 0.37 11.28 -11.05
CA ASN A 756 0.26 10.16 -11.98
C ASN A 756 0.40 8.82 -11.22
N GLU A 757 0.29 7.69 -11.92
CA GLU A 757 0.33 6.36 -11.29
C GLU A 757 1.72 5.74 -11.15
N ASP A 758 2.73 6.30 -11.83
CA ASP A 758 4.05 5.69 -11.96
C ASP A 758 5.05 6.18 -10.92
N HIS A 759 5.02 7.48 -10.60
CA HIS A 759 5.96 8.12 -9.66
C HIS A 759 5.30 9.32 -8.97
N TYR A 760 5.70 9.62 -7.73
CA TYR A 760 5.22 10.83 -7.07
C TYR A 760 5.59 12.08 -7.87
N ALA A 761 4.76 13.12 -7.74
CA ALA A 761 4.87 14.32 -8.55
C ALA A 761 5.50 15.47 -7.76
N ALA A 762 6.56 16.05 -8.29
CA ALA A 762 7.11 17.32 -7.83
C ALA A 762 6.23 18.48 -8.31
N GLN A 763 5.03 18.66 -7.72
CA GLN A 763 4.06 19.70 -8.13
C GLN A 763 4.60 21.13 -7.96
N SER A 764 5.50 21.33 -6.99
CA SER A 764 6.09 22.64 -6.68
C SER A 764 7.63 22.58 -6.77
N PRO A 765 8.20 22.43 -7.98
CA PRO A 765 9.64 22.61 -8.14
C PRO A 765 9.99 24.08 -7.92
N GLU A 766 11.13 24.35 -7.28
CA GLU A 766 11.49 25.67 -6.78
C GLU A 766 12.62 26.32 -7.57
N VAL A 767 12.54 27.64 -7.70
CA VAL A 767 13.63 28.47 -8.20
C VAL A 767 14.60 28.78 -7.07
N LEU A 768 15.84 28.31 -7.20
CA LEU A 768 16.90 28.53 -6.23
C LEU A 768 17.92 29.50 -6.81
N SER A 769 17.96 30.72 -6.27
CA SER A 769 18.84 31.77 -6.79
C SER A 769 20.25 31.61 -6.22
N PRO A 770 21.30 31.51 -7.06
CA PRO A 770 22.67 31.45 -6.56
C PRO A 770 23.05 32.78 -5.91
N ASN A 771 23.78 32.74 -4.81
CA ASN A 771 24.45 33.94 -4.32
C ASN A 771 25.66 34.30 -5.22
N PRO A 772 26.30 35.47 -5.05
CA PRO A 772 27.39 35.90 -5.94
C PRO A 772 28.62 34.98 -6.00
N SER A 773 28.80 34.10 -5.01
CA SER A 773 29.92 33.14 -4.96
C SER A 773 29.60 31.79 -5.60
N ALA A 774 28.33 31.54 -5.94
CA ALA A 774 27.83 30.30 -6.52
C ALA A 774 27.39 30.51 -7.97
N MET A 775 27.04 29.41 -8.64
CA MET A 775 26.67 29.41 -10.04
C MET A 775 25.35 28.66 -10.27
N CYS A 776 24.51 29.23 -11.14
CA CYS A 776 23.38 28.50 -11.72
C CYS A 776 23.92 27.50 -12.75
N VAL A 777 23.64 26.21 -12.54
CA VAL A 777 24.16 25.10 -13.38
C VAL A 777 23.07 24.40 -14.17
N MET A 778 21.81 24.59 -13.76
CA MET A 778 20.63 24.11 -14.47
C MET A 778 19.55 25.17 -14.42
N GLN A 779 18.76 25.26 -15.48
CA GLN A 779 17.67 26.21 -15.64
C GLN A 779 16.38 25.49 -16.03
N TYR A 780 15.26 25.99 -15.53
CA TYR A 780 13.94 25.64 -16.04
C TYR A 780 13.73 26.23 -17.44
N ALA A 781 12.68 25.78 -18.13
CA ALA A 781 12.34 26.24 -19.48
C ALA A 781 12.18 27.77 -19.62
N ASN A 782 11.83 28.48 -18.54
CA ASN A 782 11.69 29.94 -18.51
C ASN A 782 13.01 30.68 -18.21
N GLY A 783 14.14 29.97 -18.12
CA GLY A 783 15.48 30.53 -17.83
C GLY A 783 15.79 30.74 -16.36
N THR A 784 14.83 30.49 -15.45
CA THR A 784 15.06 30.60 -14.00
C THR A 784 15.92 29.44 -13.47
N SER A 785 16.62 29.66 -12.36
CA SER A 785 17.59 28.72 -11.81
C SER A 785 16.93 27.49 -11.17
N ALA A 786 17.24 26.31 -11.69
CA ALA A 786 16.76 25.02 -11.21
C ALA A 786 17.78 24.30 -10.31
N ALA A 787 19.07 24.64 -10.43
CA ALA A 787 20.11 24.10 -9.57
C ALA A 787 21.26 25.09 -9.38
N VAL A 788 21.80 25.11 -8.16
CA VAL A 788 22.92 25.95 -7.71
C VAL A 788 24.10 25.06 -7.35
N ALA A 789 25.28 25.41 -7.84
CA ALA A 789 26.53 24.76 -7.46
C ALA A 789 27.53 25.76 -6.88
N TYR A 790 28.33 25.31 -5.92
CA TYR A 790 29.40 26.07 -5.30
C TYR A 790 30.60 25.17 -5.03
N LYS A 791 31.80 25.73 -5.21
CA LYS A 791 33.08 25.08 -4.93
C LYS A 791 34.12 26.14 -4.60
N ASP A 792 34.79 25.98 -3.47
CA ASP A 792 36.00 26.72 -3.15
C ASP A 792 37.09 25.75 -2.62
N ASN A 793 38.13 26.30 -1.99
CA ASN A 793 39.20 25.50 -1.40
C ASN A 793 38.80 24.84 -0.07
N HIS A 794 37.66 25.21 0.51
CA HIS A 794 37.16 24.65 1.76
C HIS A 794 36.21 23.50 1.50
N TYR A 795 35.09 23.73 0.79
CA TYR A 795 34.06 22.73 0.56
C TYR A 795 33.30 22.92 -0.76
N ARG A 796 32.37 21.99 -1.05
CA ARG A 796 31.64 21.93 -2.32
C ARG A 796 30.17 21.58 -2.08
N CYS A 797 29.25 22.21 -2.80
CA CYS A 797 27.85 21.81 -2.77
C CYS A 797 27.14 21.91 -4.13
N PHE A 798 26.12 21.07 -4.31
CA PHE A 798 25.24 21.03 -5.47
C PHE A 798 23.79 20.85 -4.98
N THR A 799 22.92 21.83 -5.23
CA THR A 799 21.54 21.82 -4.76
C THR A 799 20.56 21.94 -5.92
N MET A 800 19.59 21.05 -6.00
CA MET A 800 18.53 21.03 -7.02
C MET A 800 17.18 21.41 -6.41
N GLY A 801 16.45 22.33 -7.05
CA GLY A 801 15.10 22.76 -6.65
C GLY A 801 13.97 21.79 -7.04
N PHE A 802 14.33 20.60 -7.50
CA PHE A 802 13.41 19.50 -7.76
C PHE A 802 14.08 18.18 -7.37
N PRO A 803 13.30 17.12 -7.07
CA PRO A 803 13.87 15.83 -6.67
C PRO A 803 14.60 15.15 -7.83
N PHE A 804 15.80 14.63 -7.58
CA PHE A 804 16.62 13.96 -8.59
C PHE A 804 15.96 12.65 -9.05
N GLU A 805 15.35 11.92 -8.11
CA GLU A 805 14.62 10.68 -8.38
C GLU A 805 13.43 10.88 -9.33
N CYS A 806 12.83 12.08 -9.38
CA CYS A 806 11.74 12.42 -10.29
C CYS A 806 12.17 12.55 -11.76
N ILE A 807 13.46 12.52 -12.10
CA ILE A 807 13.92 12.55 -13.49
C ILE A 807 13.46 11.27 -14.21
N ILE A 808 12.75 11.44 -15.33
CA ILE A 808 12.09 10.33 -16.05
C ILE A 808 13.10 9.44 -16.79
N ASP A 809 14.10 10.04 -17.44
CA ASP A 809 15.08 9.32 -18.25
C ASP A 809 16.22 8.78 -17.38
N GLN A 810 16.23 7.46 -17.17
CA GLN A 810 17.21 6.77 -16.34
C GLN A 810 18.66 6.89 -16.86
N LYS A 811 18.87 6.97 -18.18
CA LYS A 811 20.21 7.15 -18.74
C LYS A 811 20.72 8.55 -18.45
N LYS A 812 19.87 9.57 -18.61
CA LYS A 812 20.22 10.96 -18.28
C LYS A 812 20.44 11.14 -16.78
N LYS A 813 19.65 10.46 -15.94
CA LYS A 813 19.84 10.41 -14.48
C LYS A 813 21.26 9.94 -14.12
N GLY A 814 21.73 8.83 -14.71
CA GLY A 814 23.11 8.35 -14.52
C GLY A 814 24.20 9.33 -14.99
N LEU A 815 24.05 9.90 -16.19
CA LEU A 815 25.00 10.89 -16.72
C LEU A 815 25.05 12.17 -15.87
N LEU A 816 23.90 12.64 -15.37
CA LEU A 816 23.80 13.77 -14.47
C LEU A 816 24.53 13.50 -13.16
N MET A 817 24.25 12.37 -12.50
CA MET A 817 24.94 12.00 -11.26
C MET A 817 26.45 11.91 -11.44
N GLN A 818 26.92 11.35 -12.56
CA GLN A 818 28.34 11.32 -12.89
C GLN A 818 28.93 12.74 -13.00
N GLY A 819 28.24 13.65 -13.69
CA GLY A 819 28.67 15.05 -13.80
C GLY A 819 28.72 15.77 -12.45
N ILE A 820 27.71 15.55 -11.59
CA ILE A 820 27.64 16.12 -10.24
C ILE A 820 28.80 15.60 -9.37
N LEU A 821 29.01 14.28 -9.34
CA LEU A 821 30.09 13.70 -8.52
C LEU A 821 31.48 14.10 -9.00
N ASN A 822 31.71 14.22 -10.31
CA ASN A 822 32.98 14.77 -10.81
C ASN A 822 33.19 16.21 -10.31
N TYR A 823 32.17 17.07 -10.35
CA TYR A 823 32.28 18.43 -9.81
C TYR A 823 32.58 18.45 -8.30
N LEU A 824 31.91 17.57 -7.55
CA LEU A 824 31.98 17.49 -6.11
C LEU A 824 33.25 16.80 -5.58
N LEU A 825 33.83 15.83 -6.28
CA LEU A 825 34.91 14.99 -5.74
C LEU A 825 36.23 15.06 -6.52
N GLU A 826 36.22 15.56 -7.76
CA GLU A 826 37.42 15.84 -8.57
C GLU A 826 37.67 17.36 -8.55
#